data_AF-A0A651H2U7-F1
#
_entry.id   AF-A0A651H2U7-F1
#
_cell.length_a   1.000
_cell.length_b   1.000
_cell.length_c   1.000
_cell.angle_alpha   90.00
_cell.angle_beta   90.00
_cell.angle_gamma   90.00
#
_symmetry.space_group_name_H-M   'P 1'
#
loop_
_entity.id
_entity.type
_entity.pdbx_description
1 polymer ?
#
loop_
_entity_poly.entity_id
_entity_poly.type
_entity_poly.pdbx_seq_one_letter_code
_entity_poly.pdbx_strand_id
1 'polypeptide(L)'
;MLMRWYVALPVTIAVFTGFLFSMAAMFRPNLRVAMAERPAEEVRQAEERRATPLSPEDPPRIHSPADPPTDLTREPDLLRPLVENGDLPPLRERIGPEPVVLHGPESPGRHGGSFRTLVTGAGALRIIEFHFSGGSLVRWSPQGYPIVPHLAREWTVNEDSTEFVFRLREGLRWSDGHPFTVDDILFWWEHEQNLPGFTGGFNEAMEIGGRVGTIEKIDDLTVRFTFPAPHSLFLERLASWPGHAFVNSPAHFLSRFHPVLGDREEIERLKTRFRIDSDFALYNRIKEWNNPEHPRLWPWVLRTHQSTPPLSFVRNPYFAAVDAEGNQLPYTDRFIVDQKANEMVPVAVAQGEVDFQSGAIGFPQYTVLWDGQATGDYRLLHWYAGARSPFLIMPNLNRRWRPGDTAGEWKHRLLNDRRFRQALSLAIDRERIIRLEFAGVTEPAQAAPGPESPEFYVPGLRDNFTDFDPERANQLLDEIGLTQRDAEGMRTFPDGSRMHFFISISGRGLTDVLQLITFDFAQVGLRFRVIERDDRLFGAEMAGLHYDFGVWSSNNEFFPLLEPRFHVPMQIWSLYAREWAQWYLAGGLYDHPLALEGGHRGPPEDHPLHRAMLLYEDLKTAPDTETRNALMRDILRLAIDEVWTIGVSSSPPTLVAVTNDLRNVPEVVVATWDFLSPRNAYPETFYFRTRTDSPGAIAQMRQELLRVTPWPQAAGPAAVVERSAAERLAGLLRILIWLIPTCLVALVAFRHPFIARRLLILVPTLFIISIVTFVIIELPPGDFLTTRIMELEASGRAADLEEIERLRDMFFLDEAVWQRYLRWTGVYWFFSYSSADTGLLQGQLGRSMATGDPVNQLVGDRILLTVLISLGTILLTWLLAVPIGIYSAVRQYTLTDYVVSILGFIGMSVPGFLLALLLMYYSSRYLGINVSGLFSPEYAAQPEWTWGKFIDLLQHIWLPIVVTGLAGTAGMIRVMRANLLDELGKPYVQTARAKGVRPVRLLLKYPVRLALNPFISGIGGIFPQLVSGGAIVALVLSLPTVGPLLLESLFNQDVYMAGSLLMVLSFLGVLGTLISDLLLLWLDPRIRMEGDVRS
;
A
#
# COMPACT_ATOMS: atom_id res chain seq x y z
N MET A 1 9.39 -61.04 8.53
CA MET A 1 9.04 -59.60 8.70
C MET A 1 9.68 -58.72 7.62
N LEU A 2 10.96 -58.91 7.25
CA LEU A 2 11.65 -58.22 6.14
C LEU A 2 11.01 -58.36 4.74
N MET A 3 10.36 -59.49 4.45
CA MET A 3 9.81 -59.78 3.12
C MET A 3 8.51 -59.01 2.78
N ARG A 4 7.78 -58.49 3.79
CA ARG A 4 6.59 -57.62 3.58
C ARG A 4 6.97 -56.17 3.25
N TRP A 5 8.15 -55.72 3.66
CA TRP A 5 8.67 -54.38 3.36
C TRP A 5 9.16 -54.27 1.91
N TYR A 6 9.69 -55.36 1.34
CA TYR A 6 10.16 -55.41 -0.05
C TYR A 6 9.05 -55.23 -1.10
N VAL A 7 7.79 -55.50 -0.75
CA VAL A 7 6.64 -55.30 -1.66
C VAL A 7 5.90 -54.01 -1.36
N ALA A 8 5.83 -53.59 -0.09
CA ALA A 8 5.13 -52.36 0.29
C ALA A 8 5.91 -51.09 -0.08
N LEU A 9 7.24 -51.11 0.00
CA LEU A 9 8.07 -49.93 -0.30
C LEU A 9 8.03 -49.54 -1.79
N PRO A 10 8.16 -50.46 -2.77
CA PRO A 10 8.03 -50.12 -4.18
C PRO A 10 6.62 -49.68 -4.56
N VAL A 11 5.58 -50.26 -3.94
CA VAL A 11 4.18 -49.86 -4.19
C VAL A 11 3.89 -48.47 -3.61
N THR A 12 4.40 -48.17 -2.42
CA THR A 12 4.27 -46.84 -1.81
C THR A 12 5.04 -45.80 -2.62
N ILE A 13 6.26 -46.12 -3.08
CA ILE A 13 7.01 -45.28 -4.01
C ILE A 13 6.22 -45.11 -5.30
N ALA A 14 5.70 -46.17 -5.92
CA ALA A 14 4.96 -46.07 -7.18
C ALA A 14 3.65 -45.25 -7.04
N VAL A 15 2.93 -45.37 -5.93
CA VAL A 15 1.72 -44.58 -5.66
C VAL A 15 2.08 -43.13 -5.35
N PHE A 16 3.13 -42.88 -4.58
CA PHE A 16 3.59 -41.51 -4.27
C PHE A 16 4.21 -40.83 -5.49
N THR A 17 5.01 -41.54 -6.27
CA THR A 17 5.54 -41.08 -7.57
C THR A 17 4.41 -40.89 -8.58
N GLY A 18 3.40 -41.75 -8.59
CA GLY A 18 2.20 -41.61 -9.42
C GLY A 18 1.34 -40.41 -9.00
N PHE A 19 1.15 -40.18 -7.70
CA PHE A 19 0.50 -39.00 -7.17
C PHE A 19 1.30 -37.72 -7.46
N LEU A 20 2.63 -37.74 -7.29
CA LEU A 20 3.52 -36.65 -7.68
C LEU A 20 3.54 -36.42 -9.18
N PHE A 21 3.44 -37.45 -10.02
CA PHE A 21 3.31 -37.31 -11.47
C PHE A 21 1.94 -36.80 -11.88
N SER A 22 0.88 -37.18 -11.16
CA SER A 22 -0.49 -36.71 -11.40
C SER A 22 -0.64 -35.26 -10.97
N MET A 23 -0.12 -34.90 -9.79
CA MET A 23 0.08 -33.52 -9.33
C MET A 23 0.95 -32.77 -10.33
N ALA A 24 2.10 -33.29 -10.72
CA ALA A 24 2.98 -32.65 -11.71
C ALA A 24 2.39 -32.66 -13.13
N ALA A 25 1.34 -33.42 -13.43
CA ALA A 25 0.64 -33.36 -14.72
C ALA A 25 -0.55 -32.39 -14.67
N MET A 26 -1.21 -32.30 -13.52
CA MET A 26 -2.32 -31.38 -13.22
C MET A 26 -1.82 -29.96 -12.92
N PHE A 27 -0.60 -29.85 -12.39
CA PHE A 27 0.16 -28.64 -12.09
C PHE A 27 1.46 -28.59 -12.89
N ARG A 28 1.59 -29.35 -13.99
CA ARG A 28 2.63 -29.02 -14.97
C ARG A 28 2.25 -27.61 -15.42
N PRO A 29 3.03 -26.56 -15.11
CA PRO A 29 3.07 -25.51 -16.09
C PRO A 29 3.59 -26.23 -17.34
N ASN A 30 3.19 -25.81 -18.53
CA ASN A 30 3.97 -26.17 -19.70
C ASN A 30 5.38 -25.55 -19.51
N LEU A 31 6.25 -26.21 -18.73
CA LEU A 31 7.64 -25.82 -18.46
C LEU A 31 8.58 -26.32 -19.57
N ARG A 32 8.02 -26.96 -20.60
CA ARG A 32 8.44 -26.62 -21.96
C ARG A 32 7.74 -25.32 -22.31
N VAL A 33 8.26 -24.23 -21.77
CA VAL A 33 8.25 -22.97 -22.49
C VAL A 33 9.44 -23.08 -23.47
N ALA A 34 9.42 -23.96 -24.48
CA ALA A 34 8.92 -23.48 -25.77
C ALA A 34 7.75 -22.56 -25.51
N MET A 35 8.00 -21.24 -25.45
CA MET A 35 6.93 -20.28 -25.69
C MET A 35 6.17 -20.92 -26.84
N ALA A 36 4.94 -21.36 -26.61
CA ALA A 36 4.10 -21.64 -27.74
C ALA A 36 4.16 -20.31 -28.47
N GLU A 37 4.88 -20.26 -29.60
CA GLU A 37 4.86 -19.11 -30.47
C GLU A 37 3.37 -18.88 -30.65
N ARG A 38 2.87 -17.82 -30.01
CA ARG A 38 1.46 -17.53 -30.09
C ARG A 38 1.18 -17.40 -31.58
N PRO A 39 0.03 -17.90 -32.07
CA PRO A 39 -0.30 -17.77 -33.48
C PRO A 39 0.03 -16.36 -33.91
N ALA A 40 0.79 -16.19 -35.01
CA ALA A 40 1.27 -14.86 -35.42
C ALA A 40 0.14 -13.83 -35.49
N GLU A 41 -1.10 -14.28 -35.71
CA GLU A 41 -2.34 -13.51 -35.63
C GLU A 41 -2.66 -12.93 -34.24
N GLU A 42 -2.48 -13.67 -33.14
CA GLU A 42 -2.69 -13.16 -31.77
C GLU A 42 -1.58 -12.19 -31.36
N VAL A 43 -0.33 -12.47 -31.78
CA VAL A 43 0.80 -11.56 -31.59
C VAL A 43 0.56 -10.27 -32.39
N ARG A 44 0.14 -10.39 -33.67
CA ARG A 44 -0.18 -9.26 -34.54
C ARG A 44 -1.39 -8.48 -34.02
N GLN A 45 -2.44 -9.12 -33.52
CA GLN A 45 -3.59 -8.42 -32.92
C GLN A 45 -3.23 -7.73 -31.60
N ALA A 46 -2.34 -8.33 -30.80
CA ALA A 46 -1.79 -7.67 -29.64
C ALA A 46 -0.88 -6.49 -30.05
N GLU A 47 -0.07 -6.63 -31.10
CA GLU A 47 0.75 -5.56 -31.69
C GLU A 47 -0.10 -4.43 -32.30
N GLU A 48 -1.17 -4.74 -33.03
CA GLU A 48 -2.14 -3.78 -33.59
C GLU A 48 -2.87 -3.02 -32.48
N ARG A 49 -3.25 -3.69 -31.37
CA ARG A 49 -3.85 -3.01 -30.19
C ARG A 49 -2.82 -2.22 -29.38
N ARG A 50 -1.56 -2.69 -29.30
CA ARG A 50 -0.43 -1.93 -28.72
C ARG A 50 -0.11 -0.68 -29.54
N ALA A 51 -0.32 -0.75 -30.85
CA ALA A 51 -0.10 0.33 -31.80
C ALA A 51 -1.33 1.25 -31.96
N THR A 52 -2.32 1.21 -31.05
CA THR A 52 -3.45 2.15 -31.11
C THR A 52 -2.87 3.57 -31.16
N PRO A 53 -3.00 4.27 -32.30
CA PRO A 53 -2.26 5.51 -32.48
C PRO A 53 -2.79 6.52 -31.48
N LEU A 54 -1.88 7.10 -30.71
CA LEU A 54 -2.17 8.36 -30.04
C LEU A 54 -2.65 9.33 -31.11
N SER A 55 -3.64 10.15 -30.76
CA SER A 55 -4.10 11.26 -31.60
C SER A 55 -3.85 12.54 -30.82
N PRO A 56 -2.58 12.99 -30.68
CA PRO A 56 -2.25 14.17 -29.88
C PRO A 56 -2.97 15.43 -30.38
N GLU A 57 -3.31 15.48 -31.67
CA GLU A 57 -4.00 16.60 -32.30
C GLU A 57 -5.52 16.63 -32.04
N ASP A 58 -6.14 15.49 -31.72
CA ASP A 58 -7.55 15.40 -31.33
C ASP A 58 -7.74 14.31 -30.27
N PRO A 59 -7.41 14.61 -29.00
CA PRO A 59 -7.57 13.66 -27.91
C PRO A 59 -9.06 13.40 -27.62
N PRO A 60 -9.42 12.29 -26.98
CA PRO A 60 -10.78 12.01 -26.55
C PRO A 60 -11.30 13.16 -25.66
N ARG A 61 -12.28 13.93 -26.16
CA ARG A 61 -12.84 15.07 -25.45
C ARG A 61 -13.96 14.61 -24.54
N ILE A 62 -13.60 14.30 -23.30
CA ILE A 62 -14.56 13.96 -22.24
C ILE A 62 -15.19 15.23 -21.66
N HIS A 63 -14.48 16.35 -21.67
CA HIS A 63 -15.03 17.62 -21.18
C HIS A 63 -15.78 18.39 -22.28
N SER A 64 -16.95 18.95 -21.95
CA SER A 64 -17.75 19.79 -22.86
C SER A 64 -17.64 21.27 -22.51
N PRO A 65 -17.34 22.16 -23.47
CA PRO A 65 -17.50 23.60 -23.29
C PRO A 65 -18.97 24.06 -23.45
N ALA A 66 -19.91 23.14 -23.73
CA ALA A 66 -21.31 23.47 -23.93
C ALA A 66 -21.96 24.02 -22.64
N ASP A 67 -22.98 24.86 -22.82
CA ASP A 67 -23.83 25.29 -21.72
C ASP A 67 -24.45 24.08 -21.00
N PRO A 68 -24.58 24.14 -19.67
CA PRO A 68 -25.17 23.04 -18.90
C PRO A 68 -26.61 22.76 -19.35
N PRO A 69 -27.06 21.49 -19.27
CA PRO A 69 -28.45 21.14 -19.56
C PRO A 69 -29.41 21.98 -18.71
N THR A 70 -30.49 22.47 -19.32
CA THR A 70 -31.51 23.24 -18.59
C THR A 70 -32.29 22.40 -17.58
N ASP A 71 -32.38 21.09 -17.84
CA ASP A 71 -33.04 20.11 -16.98
C ASP A 71 -32.04 19.48 -16.00
N LEU A 72 -31.97 20.04 -14.79
CA LEU A 72 -31.13 19.56 -13.68
C LEU A 72 -31.99 18.86 -12.61
N THR A 73 -32.76 17.86 -13.03
CA THR A 73 -33.64 17.06 -12.14
C THR A 73 -33.23 15.59 -12.04
N ARG A 74 -32.26 15.14 -12.84
CA ARG A 74 -31.91 13.72 -12.98
C ARG A 74 -30.84 13.30 -11.98
N GLU A 75 -31.29 12.65 -10.91
CA GLU A 75 -30.46 12.13 -9.82
C GLU A 75 -30.69 10.62 -9.62
N PRO A 76 -29.71 9.90 -9.04
CA PRO A 76 -29.83 8.46 -8.77
C PRO A 76 -30.98 8.13 -7.80
N ASP A 77 -31.55 6.93 -7.96
CA ASP A 77 -32.59 6.38 -7.06
C ASP A 77 -32.12 6.26 -5.59
N LEU A 78 -30.81 6.24 -5.36
CA LEU A 78 -30.21 6.30 -4.04
C LEU A 78 -30.61 7.58 -3.28
N LEU A 79 -30.61 8.74 -3.97
CA LEU A 79 -30.80 10.06 -3.37
C LEU A 79 -32.25 10.51 -3.33
N ARG A 80 -33.09 10.04 -4.25
CA ARG A 80 -34.49 10.48 -4.39
C ARG A 80 -35.29 10.45 -3.08
N PRO A 81 -35.24 9.39 -2.24
CA PRO A 81 -35.97 9.39 -0.96
C PRO A 81 -35.45 10.42 0.04
N LEU A 82 -34.17 10.78 -0.01
CA LEU A 82 -33.60 11.82 0.87
C LEU A 82 -34.14 13.20 0.47
N VAL A 83 -34.33 13.43 -0.83
CA VAL A 83 -34.92 14.66 -1.35
C VAL A 83 -36.41 14.73 -1.03
N GLU A 84 -37.15 13.65 -1.26
CA GLU A 84 -38.59 13.56 -0.95
C GLU A 84 -38.89 13.76 0.54
N ASN A 85 -38.00 13.30 1.42
CA ASN A 85 -38.12 13.47 2.88
C ASN A 85 -37.65 14.84 3.38
N GLY A 86 -37.01 15.65 2.53
CA GLY A 86 -36.43 16.94 2.91
C GLY A 86 -35.08 16.85 3.63
N ASP A 87 -34.46 15.67 3.67
CA ASP A 87 -33.12 15.47 4.24
C ASP A 87 -32.00 15.96 3.30
N LEU A 88 -32.30 16.12 2.01
CA LEU A 88 -31.37 16.57 0.98
C LEU A 88 -32.05 17.58 0.03
N PRO A 89 -31.41 18.71 -0.35
CA PRO A 89 -32.00 19.65 -1.30
C PRO A 89 -32.18 19.04 -2.71
N PRO A 90 -33.11 19.57 -3.53
CA PRO A 90 -33.24 19.20 -4.94
C PRO A 90 -31.93 19.38 -5.71
N LEU A 91 -31.70 18.55 -6.74
CA LEU A 91 -30.44 18.52 -7.49
C LEU A 91 -29.93 19.92 -7.91
N ARG A 92 -30.76 20.75 -8.53
CA ARG A 92 -30.39 22.10 -8.98
C ARG A 92 -29.84 23.00 -7.85
N GLU A 93 -30.36 22.86 -6.64
CA GLU A 93 -29.87 23.63 -5.47
C GLU A 93 -28.52 23.10 -4.96
N ARG A 94 -28.26 21.79 -5.16
CA ARG A 94 -27.02 21.12 -4.75
C ARG A 94 -25.83 21.43 -5.65
N ILE A 95 -26.03 21.46 -6.97
CA ILE A 95 -24.93 21.59 -7.95
C ILE A 95 -24.81 22.97 -8.58
N GLY A 96 -25.78 23.86 -8.31
CA GLY A 96 -25.83 25.20 -8.90
C GLY A 96 -26.34 25.22 -10.34
N PRO A 97 -26.47 26.42 -10.94
CA PRO A 97 -26.91 26.59 -12.31
C PRO A 97 -25.83 26.25 -13.35
N GLU A 98 -24.54 26.21 -12.98
CA GLU A 98 -23.42 26.04 -13.92
C GLU A 98 -22.53 24.80 -13.66
N PRO A 99 -23.09 23.58 -13.54
CA PRO A 99 -22.28 22.38 -13.28
C PRO A 99 -21.29 22.09 -14.40
N VAL A 100 -20.23 21.33 -14.07
CA VAL A 100 -19.31 20.75 -15.06
C VAL A 100 -20.07 19.77 -15.96
N VAL A 101 -19.87 19.84 -17.28
CA VAL A 101 -20.50 18.92 -18.23
C VAL A 101 -19.45 17.95 -18.77
N LEU A 102 -19.63 16.66 -18.49
CA LEU A 102 -18.74 15.57 -18.92
C LEU A 102 -19.48 14.58 -19.84
N HIS A 103 -18.85 14.22 -20.95
CA HIS A 103 -19.31 13.20 -21.89
C HIS A 103 -18.50 11.93 -21.69
N GLY A 104 -19.17 10.83 -21.34
CA GLY A 104 -18.53 9.52 -21.39
C GLY A 104 -18.07 9.19 -22.81
N PRO A 105 -16.93 8.50 -23.00
CA PRO A 105 -16.40 8.20 -24.34
C PRO A 105 -17.29 7.26 -25.16
N GLU A 106 -18.20 6.50 -24.53
CA GLU A 106 -19.15 5.62 -25.24
C GLU A 106 -20.55 6.22 -25.31
N SER A 107 -21.16 6.53 -24.17
CA SER A 107 -22.55 6.99 -24.08
C SER A 107 -22.86 7.64 -22.73
N PRO A 108 -24.00 8.36 -22.61
CA PRO A 108 -24.62 8.58 -21.31
C PRO A 108 -24.76 7.24 -20.56
N GLY A 109 -24.37 7.25 -19.30
CA GLY A 109 -24.35 6.08 -18.42
C GLY A 109 -25.62 5.92 -17.59
N ARG A 110 -25.65 4.88 -16.78
CA ARG A 110 -26.73 4.59 -15.83
C ARG A 110 -26.21 4.66 -14.40
N HIS A 111 -26.98 5.26 -13.49
CA HIS A 111 -26.64 5.27 -12.07
C HIS A 111 -26.70 3.89 -11.42
N GLY A 112 -25.81 3.68 -10.45
CA GLY A 112 -25.82 2.53 -9.55
C GLY A 112 -24.57 1.67 -9.63
N GLY A 113 -24.42 0.81 -8.63
CA GLY A 113 -23.33 -0.14 -8.53
C GLY A 113 -22.13 0.40 -7.75
N SER A 114 -21.41 -0.54 -7.14
CA SER A 114 -20.14 -0.32 -6.44
C SER A 114 -18.97 -0.75 -7.33
N PHE A 115 -18.02 0.16 -7.53
CA PHE A 115 -16.80 -0.07 -8.31
C PHE A 115 -15.59 -0.33 -7.36
N ARG A 116 -14.81 -1.39 -7.60
CA ARG A 116 -13.67 -1.80 -6.75
C ARG A 116 -12.30 -1.76 -7.44
N THR A 117 -11.28 -1.28 -6.72
CA THR A 117 -9.83 -1.37 -7.05
C THR A 117 -9.01 -1.92 -5.88
N LEU A 118 -7.78 -2.36 -6.13
CA LEU A 118 -6.82 -2.85 -5.12
C LEU A 118 -5.57 -1.96 -5.00
N VAL A 119 -4.99 -1.93 -3.80
CA VAL A 119 -3.66 -1.36 -3.50
C VAL A 119 -2.78 -2.35 -2.75
N THR A 120 -1.46 -2.10 -2.71
CA THR A 120 -0.47 -3.07 -2.20
C THR A 120 -0.01 -2.89 -0.76
N GLY A 121 -0.41 -1.80 -0.10
CA GLY A 121 0.03 -1.46 1.26
C GLY A 121 -0.70 -0.23 1.82
N ALA A 122 -0.60 -0.01 3.14
CA ALA A 122 -1.24 1.12 3.79
C ALA A 122 -0.79 2.49 3.23
N GLY A 123 0.50 2.63 2.88
CA GLY A 123 1.04 3.85 2.26
C GLY A 123 0.46 4.13 0.87
N ALA A 124 0.10 3.09 0.13
CA ALA A 124 -0.51 3.22 -1.20
C ALA A 124 -1.97 3.70 -1.15
N LEU A 125 -2.66 3.57 -0.01
CA LEU A 125 -4.03 4.08 0.15
C LEU A 125 -4.09 5.61 0.03
N ARG A 126 -3.05 6.33 0.45
CA ARG A 126 -3.01 7.79 0.33
C ARG A 126 -3.08 8.26 -1.13
N ILE A 127 -2.61 7.45 -2.08
CA ILE A 127 -2.61 7.79 -3.51
C ILE A 127 -4.04 8.02 -4.05
N ILE A 128 -5.07 7.48 -3.38
CA ILE A 128 -6.48 7.72 -3.72
C ILE A 128 -6.80 9.22 -3.78
N GLU A 129 -6.22 10.02 -2.87
CA GLU A 129 -6.36 11.49 -2.85
C GLU A 129 -5.99 12.14 -4.18
N PHE A 130 -5.09 11.54 -4.97
CA PHE A 130 -4.65 12.11 -6.24
C PHE A 130 -5.31 11.45 -7.45
N HIS A 131 -5.51 10.13 -7.41
CA HIS A 131 -6.00 9.34 -8.53
C HIS A 131 -7.52 9.39 -8.73
N PHE A 132 -8.27 9.54 -7.62
CA PHE A 132 -9.74 9.48 -7.63
C PHE A 132 -10.39 10.73 -7.04
N SER A 133 -9.60 11.75 -6.64
CA SER A 133 -10.15 13.09 -6.42
C SER A 133 -10.46 13.73 -7.77
N GLY A 134 -11.70 14.15 -7.96
CA GLY A 134 -12.11 14.90 -9.16
C GLY A 134 -11.91 16.41 -9.05
N GLY A 135 -11.44 16.92 -7.90
CA GLY A 135 -11.35 18.36 -7.63
C GLY A 135 -10.08 19.01 -8.18
N SER A 136 -10.24 19.88 -9.18
CA SER A 136 -9.23 20.87 -9.61
C SER A 136 -9.91 22.02 -10.35
N LEU A 137 -9.27 23.19 -10.41
CA LEU A 137 -9.74 24.31 -11.24
C LEU A 137 -9.75 23.95 -12.72
N VAL A 138 -8.70 23.25 -13.19
CA VAL A 138 -8.52 22.75 -14.56
C VAL A 138 -8.00 21.31 -14.55
N ARG A 139 -8.15 20.57 -15.65
CA ARG A 139 -7.72 19.16 -15.74
C ARG A 139 -7.04 18.83 -17.06
N TRP A 140 -6.19 17.80 -17.03
CA TRP A 140 -5.64 17.16 -18.21
C TRP A 140 -6.72 16.39 -18.98
N SER A 141 -6.70 16.48 -20.32
CA SER A 141 -7.44 15.54 -21.16
C SER A 141 -6.79 14.14 -21.09
N PRO A 142 -7.48 13.06 -21.52
CA PRO A 142 -6.96 11.69 -21.42
C PRO A 142 -5.59 11.47 -22.05
N GLN A 143 -5.23 12.22 -23.09
CA GLN A 143 -3.93 12.11 -23.77
C GLN A 143 -2.99 13.32 -23.50
N GLY A 144 -3.33 14.19 -22.54
CA GLY A 144 -2.57 15.41 -22.23
C GLY A 144 -3.31 16.69 -22.66
N TYR A 145 -2.71 17.49 -23.54
CA TYR A 145 -3.35 18.69 -24.09
C TYR A 145 -4.59 18.34 -24.91
N PRO A 146 -5.62 19.23 -24.96
CA PRO A 146 -5.67 20.51 -24.27
C PRO A 146 -5.94 20.35 -22.76
N ILE A 147 -5.48 21.31 -21.96
CA ILE A 147 -5.97 21.49 -20.59
C ILE A 147 -7.39 22.04 -20.68
N VAL A 148 -8.31 21.43 -19.95
CA VAL A 148 -9.73 21.77 -20.01
C VAL A 148 -10.22 22.41 -18.71
N PRO A 149 -11.25 23.28 -18.78
CA PRO A 149 -11.91 23.80 -17.58
C PRO A 149 -12.44 22.66 -16.70
N HIS A 150 -12.58 22.93 -15.40
CA HIS A 150 -13.27 22.03 -14.48
C HIS A 150 -14.03 22.84 -13.44
N LEU A 151 -13.52 23.04 -12.21
CA LEU A 151 -14.21 23.91 -11.24
C LEU A 151 -14.18 25.38 -11.65
N ALA A 152 -13.14 25.80 -12.38
CA ALA A 152 -13.18 27.05 -13.14
C ALA A 152 -14.01 26.83 -14.41
N ARG A 153 -14.93 27.75 -14.68
CA ARG A 153 -15.70 27.81 -15.93
C ARG A 153 -14.79 28.17 -17.10
N GLU A 154 -13.97 29.20 -16.89
CA GLU A 154 -13.09 29.78 -17.88
C GLU A 154 -11.92 30.50 -17.20
N TRP A 155 -10.89 30.82 -17.98
CA TRP A 155 -9.78 31.64 -17.55
C TRP A 155 -9.28 32.54 -18.67
N THR A 156 -8.62 33.63 -18.31
CA THR A 156 -7.89 34.50 -19.22
C THR A 156 -6.45 34.63 -18.76
N VAL A 157 -5.52 34.63 -19.72
CA VAL A 157 -4.09 34.88 -19.50
C VAL A 157 -3.74 36.17 -20.22
N ASN A 158 -3.01 37.07 -19.57
CA ASN A 158 -2.52 38.28 -20.23
C ASN A 158 -1.39 37.95 -21.24
N GLU A 159 -1.05 38.89 -22.12
CA GLU A 159 -0.05 38.68 -23.19
C GLU A 159 1.32 38.24 -22.65
N ASP A 160 1.73 38.77 -21.50
CA ASP A 160 3.03 38.48 -20.88
C ASP A 160 3.03 37.22 -19.98
N SER A 161 1.90 36.49 -19.87
CA SER A 161 1.75 35.32 -18.98
C SER A 161 2.13 35.58 -17.51
N THR A 162 1.91 36.80 -17.03
CA THR A 162 2.15 37.24 -15.64
C THR A 162 0.87 37.34 -14.82
N GLU A 163 -0.30 37.39 -15.47
CA GLU A 163 -1.61 37.48 -14.83
C GLU A 163 -2.55 36.40 -15.39
N PHE A 164 -3.15 35.62 -14.49
CA PHE A 164 -4.14 34.60 -14.79
C PHE A 164 -5.41 34.88 -13.99
N VAL A 165 -6.52 35.07 -14.67
CA VAL A 165 -7.82 35.32 -14.03
C VAL A 165 -8.72 34.13 -14.29
N PHE A 166 -9.23 33.51 -13.23
CA PHE A 166 -10.16 32.37 -13.30
C PHE A 166 -11.52 32.78 -12.79
N ARG A 167 -12.56 32.40 -13.54
CA ARG A 167 -13.95 32.50 -13.11
C ARG A 167 -14.43 31.11 -12.69
N LEU A 168 -14.74 30.95 -11.41
CA LEU A 168 -15.37 29.76 -10.85
C LEU A 168 -16.80 29.60 -11.38
N ARG A 169 -17.26 28.36 -11.43
CA ARG A 169 -18.66 28.06 -11.75
C ARG A 169 -19.60 28.56 -10.65
N GLU A 170 -20.75 29.09 -11.03
CA GLU A 170 -21.74 29.57 -10.08
C GLU A 170 -22.43 28.41 -9.34
N GLY A 171 -22.52 28.51 -8.02
CA GLY A 171 -23.28 27.59 -7.16
C GLY A 171 -22.55 26.29 -6.79
N LEU A 172 -21.22 26.24 -6.93
CA LEU A 172 -20.40 25.15 -6.40
C LEU A 172 -20.56 25.01 -4.89
N ARG A 173 -20.58 23.77 -4.40
CA ARG A 173 -20.72 23.45 -2.98
C ARG A 173 -19.77 22.32 -2.57
N TRP A 174 -19.26 22.43 -1.34
CA TRP A 174 -18.59 21.35 -0.64
C TRP A 174 -19.57 20.19 -0.36
N SER A 175 -19.04 19.00 -0.04
CA SER A 175 -19.87 17.81 0.21
C SER A 175 -20.83 17.89 1.41
N ASP A 176 -20.71 18.91 2.26
CA ASP A 176 -21.63 19.23 3.34
C ASP A 176 -22.70 20.28 2.95
N GLY A 177 -22.66 20.76 1.71
CA GLY A 177 -23.59 21.75 1.15
C GLY A 177 -23.15 23.21 1.33
N HIS A 178 -22.03 23.49 2.01
CA HIS A 178 -21.52 24.85 2.12
C HIS A 178 -21.05 25.37 0.76
N PRO A 179 -21.32 26.63 0.38
CA PRO A 179 -20.78 27.21 -0.86
C PRO A 179 -19.26 27.10 -0.94
N PHE A 180 -18.74 26.78 -2.12
CA PHE A 180 -17.32 26.89 -2.45
C PHE A 180 -17.08 28.21 -3.19
N THR A 181 -16.22 29.07 -2.66
CA THR A 181 -15.93 30.41 -3.23
C THR A 181 -14.43 30.67 -3.27
N VAL A 182 -14.04 31.83 -3.80
CA VAL A 182 -12.64 32.31 -3.75
C VAL A 182 -12.13 32.43 -2.31
N ASP A 183 -12.99 32.60 -1.31
CA ASP A 183 -12.58 32.66 0.09
C ASP A 183 -11.95 31.35 0.59
N ASP A 184 -12.34 30.20 0.04
CA ASP A 184 -11.71 28.91 0.37
C ASP A 184 -10.28 28.82 -0.20
N ILE A 185 -10.06 29.36 -1.40
CA ILE A 185 -8.74 29.44 -2.04
C ILE A 185 -7.84 30.39 -1.25
N LEU A 186 -8.38 31.55 -0.86
CA LEU A 186 -7.65 32.52 -0.03
C LEU A 186 -7.38 31.99 1.38
N PHE A 187 -8.30 31.22 1.97
CA PHE A 187 -8.05 30.60 3.28
C PHE A 187 -6.83 29.68 3.23
N TRP A 188 -6.72 28.81 2.21
CA TRP A 188 -5.52 28.01 1.99
C TRP A 188 -4.27 28.88 1.83
N TRP A 189 -4.34 29.93 1.03
CA TRP A 189 -3.21 30.80 0.74
C TRP A 189 -2.73 31.60 1.95
N GLU A 190 -3.65 32.26 2.64
CA GLU A 190 -3.36 33.21 3.71
C GLU A 190 -3.12 32.51 5.04
N HIS A 191 -3.83 31.41 5.31
CA HIS A 191 -3.81 30.76 6.61
C HIS A 191 -3.10 29.41 6.62
N GLU A 192 -2.80 28.79 5.47
CA GLU A 192 -2.07 27.51 5.48
C GLU A 192 -0.68 27.62 4.86
N GLN A 193 -0.53 28.22 3.66
CA GLN A 193 0.80 28.37 3.03
C GLN A 193 1.74 29.26 3.85
N ASN A 194 1.19 30.28 4.52
CA ASN A 194 1.97 31.21 5.35
C ASN A 194 2.02 30.81 6.83
N LEU A 195 1.41 29.68 7.21
CA LEU A 195 1.47 29.21 8.59
C LEU A 195 2.86 28.60 8.84
N PRO A 196 3.67 29.19 9.75
CA PRO A 196 4.96 28.61 10.10
C PRO A 196 4.77 27.16 10.55
N GLY A 197 5.58 26.25 10.01
CA GLY A 197 5.46 24.81 10.29
C GLY A 197 4.49 24.03 9.38
N PHE A 198 3.56 24.68 8.67
CA PHE A 198 2.52 23.99 7.87
C PHE A 198 2.95 23.51 6.52
N THR A 199 3.70 24.33 5.83
CA THR A 199 4.27 23.95 4.54
C THR A 199 5.78 24.03 4.64
N GLY A 200 6.46 22.97 4.20
CA GLY A 200 7.92 22.97 4.03
C GLY A 200 8.39 23.82 2.85
N GLY A 201 7.72 24.92 2.53
CA GLY A 201 7.93 25.73 1.33
C GLY A 201 6.63 26.06 0.63
N PHE A 202 6.67 27.04 -0.27
CA PHE A 202 5.50 27.44 -1.05
C PHE A 202 5.09 26.34 -2.02
N ASN A 203 3.81 26.30 -2.36
CA ASN A 203 3.31 25.46 -3.44
C ASN A 203 4.07 25.77 -4.75
N GLU A 204 4.62 24.75 -5.40
CA GLU A 204 5.45 24.90 -6.61
C GLU A 204 4.71 25.55 -7.80
N ALA A 205 3.37 25.56 -7.81
CA ALA A 205 2.58 26.29 -8.81
C ALA A 205 2.57 27.81 -8.57
N MET A 206 2.92 28.26 -7.36
CA MET A 206 2.91 29.68 -6.97
C MET A 206 4.30 30.32 -7.04
N GLU A 207 5.34 29.55 -7.36
CA GLU A 207 6.72 30.03 -7.36
C GLU A 207 7.27 30.14 -8.79
N ILE A 208 7.84 31.29 -9.13
CA ILE A 208 8.52 31.53 -10.40
C ILE A 208 9.73 32.43 -10.19
N GLY A 209 10.89 32.03 -10.73
CA GLY A 209 12.12 32.81 -10.62
C GLY A 209 12.59 33.02 -9.16
N GLY A 210 12.39 32.03 -8.28
CA GLY A 210 12.71 32.12 -6.85
C GLY A 210 11.84 33.10 -6.06
N ARG A 211 10.75 33.59 -6.67
CA ARG A 211 9.82 34.53 -6.06
C ARG A 211 8.40 33.97 -6.12
N VAL A 212 7.63 34.32 -5.10
CA VAL A 212 6.27 33.81 -4.93
C VAL A 212 5.27 34.80 -5.54
N GLY A 213 4.30 34.28 -6.30
CA GLY A 213 3.18 35.06 -6.82
C GLY A 213 2.18 35.46 -5.74
N THR A 214 1.14 36.20 -6.12
CA THR A 214 0.05 36.61 -5.23
C THR A 214 -1.30 36.14 -5.74
N ILE A 215 -2.25 35.99 -4.83
CA ILE A 215 -3.64 35.64 -5.12
C ILE A 215 -4.51 36.82 -4.65
N GLU A 216 -5.38 37.31 -5.53
CA GLU A 216 -6.31 38.40 -5.27
C GLU A 216 -7.75 37.95 -5.57
N LYS A 217 -8.66 38.23 -4.63
CA LYS A 217 -10.10 38.08 -4.86
C LYS A 217 -10.64 39.31 -5.57
N ILE A 218 -11.16 39.13 -6.79
CA ILE A 218 -11.91 40.17 -7.50
C ILE A 218 -13.36 40.18 -7.00
N ASP A 219 -13.97 39.00 -6.92
CA ASP A 219 -15.30 38.75 -6.32
C ASP A 219 -15.39 37.29 -5.83
N ASP A 220 -16.55 36.87 -5.30
CA ASP A 220 -16.75 35.52 -4.73
C ASP A 220 -16.51 34.37 -5.72
N LEU A 221 -16.56 34.65 -7.03
CA LEU A 221 -16.38 33.66 -8.10
C LEU A 221 -15.16 33.96 -8.98
N THR A 222 -14.43 35.05 -8.75
CA THR A 222 -13.35 35.46 -9.64
C THR A 222 -12.06 35.69 -8.86
N VAL A 223 -11.05 34.89 -9.19
CA VAL A 223 -9.72 34.93 -8.55
C VAL A 223 -8.66 35.30 -9.59
N ARG A 224 -7.74 36.17 -9.20
CA ARG A 224 -6.57 36.56 -9.99
C ARG A 224 -5.31 36.02 -9.34
N PHE A 225 -4.45 35.42 -10.16
CA PHE A 225 -3.08 35.06 -9.83
C PHE A 225 -2.13 36.00 -10.54
N THR A 226 -1.21 36.61 -9.80
CA THR A 226 -0.22 37.56 -10.36
C THR A 226 1.18 37.09 -10.03
N PHE A 227 2.05 37.10 -11.02
CA PHE A 227 3.41 36.60 -10.93
C PHE A 227 4.45 37.69 -11.23
N PRO A 228 5.62 37.63 -10.58
CA PRO A 228 6.69 38.63 -10.74
C PRO A 228 7.53 38.44 -12.03
N ALA A 229 7.25 37.39 -12.80
CA ALA A 229 7.81 37.06 -14.11
C ALA A 229 6.80 36.19 -14.88
N PRO A 230 6.91 36.08 -16.22
CA PRO A 230 6.06 35.17 -17.00
C PRO A 230 6.10 33.76 -16.41
N HIS A 231 4.93 33.15 -16.20
CA HIS A 231 4.81 31.80 -15.65
C HIS A 231 4.22 30.85 -16.70
N SER A 232 5.07 30.38 -17.61
CA SER A 232 4.62 29.63 -18.80
C SER A 232 4.02 28.25 -18.50
N LEU A 233 4.24 27.68 -17.31
CA LEU A 233 3.77 26.35 -16.90
C LEU A 233 2.62 26.36 -15.86
N PHE A 234 1.99 27.52 -15.61
CA PHE A 234 1.06 27.65 -14.49
C PHE A 234 -0.17 26.74 -14.65
N LEU A 235 -0.74 26.68 -15.85
CA LEU A 235 -1.91 25.83 -16.13
C LEU A 235 -1.58 24.34 -15.99
N GLU A 236 -0.40 23.91 -16.47
CA GLU A 236 0.08 22.53 -16.38
C GLU A 236 0.31 22.11 -14.93
N ARG A 237 0.86 23.00 -14.09
CA ARG A 237 1.00 22.77 -12.65
C ARG A 237 -0.37 22.69 -11.96
N LEU A 238 -1.31 23.56 -12.34
CA LEU A 238 -2.67 23.57 -11.80
C LEU A 238 -3.48 22.33 -12.22
N ALA A 239 -3.21 21.77 -13.41
CA ALA A 239 -3.82 20.53 -13.89
C ALA A 239 -3.23 19.26 -13.24
N SER A 240 -2.11 19.37 -12.52
CA SER A 240 -1.34 18.27 -11.94
C SER A 240 -1.54 18.19 -10.41
N TRP A 241 -0.64 17.52 -9.68
CA TRP A 241 -0.75 17.37 -8.21
C TRP A 241 -0.69 18.70 -7.41
N PRO A 242 0.10 19.73 -7.78
CA PRO A 242 0.17 20.99 -7.02
C PRO A 242 -1.18 21.72 -7.00
N GLY A 243 -1.93 21.61 -8.10
CA GLY A 243 -3.25 22.21 -8.25
C GLY A 243 -4.32 21.67 -7.31
N HIS A 244 -4.14 20.46 -6.76
CA HIS A 244 -5.08 19.88 -5.79
C HIS A 244 -5.19 20.74 -4.51
N ALA A 245 -4.09 21.39 -4.09
CA ALA A 245 -4.05 22.15 -2.86
C ALA A 245 -5.02 23.34 -2.84
N PHE A 246 -5.27 23.96 -4.00
CA PHE A 246 -6.13 25.14 -4.15
C PHE A 246 -7.61 24.84 -3.88
N VAL A 247 -8.02 23.57 -3.88
CA VAL A 247 -9.43 23.15 -3.80
C VAL A 247 -9.66 22.10 -2.71
N ASN A 248 -8.80 22.08 -1.70
CA ASN A 248 -8.80 21.07 -0.64
C ASN A 248 -8.94 21.64 0.79
N SER A 249 -9.21 22.93 0.92
CA SER A 249 -9.26 23.63 2.22
C SER A 249 -10.59 24.35 2.44
N PRO A 250 -11.63 23.65 2.89
CA PRO A 250 -12.92 24.26 3.21
C PRO A 250 -12.79 25.21 4.40
N ALA A 251 -12.81 26.51 4.15
CA ALA A 251 -12.52 27.54 5.14
C ALA A 251 -13.50 27.51 6.32
N HIS A 252 -14.79 27.30 6.02
CA HIS A 252 -15.87 27.23 7.02
C HIS A 252 -15.69 26.07 8.02
N PHE A 253 -15.02 25.00 7.59
CA PHE A 253 -14.75 23.83 8.43
C PHE A 253 -13.39 23.95 9.12
N LEU A 254 -12.32 24.23 8.35
CA LEU A 254 -10.95 24.18 8.85
C LEU A 254 -10.59 25.35 9.77
N SER A 255 -11.16 26.54 9.56
CA SER A 255 -10.89 27.72 10.41
C SER A 255 -11.09 27.45 11.90
N ARG A 256 -12.07 26.62 12.26
CA ARG A 256 -12.40 26.23 13.64
C ARG A 256 -11.29 25.46 14.35
N PHE A 257 -10.47 24.74 13.59
CA PHE A 257 -9.39 23.90 14.08
C PHE A 257 -8.01 24.49 13.83
N HIS A 258 -7.95 25.66 13.18
CA HIS A 258 -6.72 26.29 12.77
C HIS A 258 -5.86 26.68 13.98
N PRO A 259 -4.53 26.44 13.99
CA PRO A 259 -3.67 26.68 15.15
C PRO A 259 -3.61 28.13 15.65
N VAL A 260 -4.01 29.10 14.82
CA VAL A 260 -4.03 30.53 15.19
C VAL A 260 -5.45 31.07 15.33
N LEU A 261 -6.37 30.63 14.47
CA LEU A 261 -7.72 31.21 14.32
C LEU A 261 -8.80 30.42 15.06
N GLY A 262 -8.53 29.14 15.34
CA GLY A 262 -9.51 28.19 15.85
C GLY A 262 -9.88 28.41 17.32
N ASP A 263 -10.92 27.69 17.74
CA ASP A 263 -11.39 27.69 19.12
C ASP A 263 -10.43 26.89 20.00
N ARG A 264 -9.77 27.57 20.95
CA ARG A 264 -8.79 26.96 21.85
C ARG A 264 -9.39 25.87 22.74
N GLU A 265 -10.63 26.02 23.18
CA GLU A 265 -11.26 25.00 24.02
C GLU A 265 -11.55 23.73 23.20
N GLU A 266 -12.03 23.90 21.97
CA GLU A 266 -12.26 22.79 21.04
C GLU A 266 -10.95 22.10 20.65
N ILE A 267 -9.90 22.87 20.33
CA ILE A 267 -8.56 22.35 20.00
C ILE A 267 -7.98 21.56 21.17
N GLU A 268 -7.96 22.09 22.40
CA GLU A 268 -7.40 21.37 23.56
C GLU A 268 -8.20 20.11 23.91
N ARG A 269 -9.52 20.15 23.75
CA ARG A 269 -10.39 18.98 23.89
C ARG A 269 -10.04 17.91 22.85
N LEU A 270 -9.83 18.30 21.59
CA LEU A 270 -9.49 17.37 20.51
C LEU A 270 -8.05 16.87 20.61
N LYS A 271 -7.09 17.69 21.03
CA LYS A 271 -5.72 17.29 21.38
C LYS A 271 -5.72 16.22 22.46
N THR A 272 -6.49 16.42 23.53
CA THR A 272 -6.68 15.41 24.58
C THR A 272 -7.34 14.14 24.03
N ARG A 273 -8.38 14.28 23.19
CA ARG A 273 -9.10 13.15 22.57
C ARG A 273 -8.17 12.32 21.68
N PHE A 274 -7.44 12.97 20.79
CA PHE A 274 -6.56 12.32 19.83
C PHE A 274 -5.18 12.03 20.41
N ARG A 275 -4.88 12.50 21.62
CA ARG A 275 -3.57 12.45 22.31
C ARG A 275 -2.45 13.03 21.46
N ILE A 276 -2.71 14.21 20.91
CA ILE A 276 -1.78 14.98 20.09
C ILE A 276 -1.45 16.24 20.87
N ASP A 277 -0.18 16.49 21.14
CA ASP A 277 0.22 17.63 21.99
C ASP A 277 0.41 18.94 21.19
N SER A 278 0.48 18.85 19.87
CA SER A 278 0.68 19.97 18.95
C SER A 278 -0.62 20.36 18.22
N ASP A 279 -0.99 21.65 18.30
CA ASP A 279 -2.14 22.23 17.58
C ASP A 279 -2.01 22.01 16.07
N PHE A 280 -0.79 22.16 15.57
CA PHE A 280 -0.43 21.93 14.19
C PHE A 280 -0.73 20.50 13.74
N ALA A 281 -0.29 19.53 14.53
CA ALA A 281 -0.49 18.13 14.25
C ALA A 281 -1.95 17.72 14.36
N LEU A 282 -2.71 18.34 15.26
CA LEU A 282 -4.17 18.19 15.29
C LEU A 282 -4.77 18.74 14.00
N TYR A 283 -4.37 19.93 13.56
CA TYR A 283 -4.90 20.54 12.35
C TYR A 283 -4.63 19.69 11.09
N ASN A 284 -3.39 19.19 10.94
CA ASN A 284 -3.04 18.23 9.89
C ASN A 284 -3.84 16.93 9.98
N ARG A 285 -4.02 16.43 11.21
CA ARG A 285 -4.88 15.27 11.45
C ARG A 285 -6.28 15.57 10.93
N ILE A 286 -6.90 16.69 11.31
CA ILE A 286 -8.24 17.05 10.82
C ILE A 286 -8.30 17.20 9.28
N LYS A 287 -7.24 17.69 8.64
CA LYS A 287 -7.19 17.87 7.18
C LYS A 287 -7.01 16.57 6.38
N GLU A 288 -6.57 15.51 7.05
CA GLU A 288 -6.12 14.26 6.44
C GLU A 288 -7.17 13.63 5.50
N TRP A 289 -6.71 13.04 4.38
CA TRP A 289 -7.55 12.52 3.30
C TRP A 289 -8.61 11.50 3.75
N ASN A 290 -8.33 10.76 4.83
CA ASN A 290 -9.21 9.75 5.40
C ASN A 290 -10.06 10.24 6.59
N ASN A 291 -10.17 11.57 6.80
CA ASN A 291 -11.13 12.15 7.73
C ASN A 291 -12.54 12.18 7.12
N PRO A 292 -13.52 11.44 7.68
CA PRO A 292 -14.88 11.44 7.16
C PRO A 292 -15.66 12.74 7.36
N GLU A 293 -15.22 13.58 8.31
CA GLU A 293 -15.85 14.87 8.63
C GLU A 293 -15.38 15.99 7.71
N HIS A 294 -14.24 15.82 7.02
CA HIS A 294 -13.68 16.84 6.15
C HIS A 294 -14.52 17.00 4.88
N PRO A 295 -15.11 18.19 4.63
CA PRO A 295 -15.84 18.44 3.39
C PRO A 295 -14.93 18.33 2.16
N ARG A 296 -15.42 17.74 1.06
CA ARG A 296 -14.60 17.53 -0.16
C ARG A 296 -15.39 17.92 -1.41
N LEU A 297 -14.67 18.29 -2.47
CA LEU A 297 -15.22 18.47 -3.82
C LEU A 297 -15.09 17.21 -4.69
N TRP A 298 -14.79 16.06 -4.07
CA TRP A 298 -14.54 14.79 -4.77
C TRP A 298 -15.84 14.14 -5.25
N PRO A 299 -15.79 13.28 -6.29
CA PRO A 299 -16.95 12.54 -6.77
C PRO A 299 -17.48 11.53 -5.76
N TRP A 300 -16.60 10.89 -4.98
CA TRP A 300 -16.94 10.04 -3.84
C TRP A 300 -16.26 10.56 -2.58
N VAL A 301 -16.96 10.45 -1.44
CA VAL A 301 -16.52 10.92 -0.13
C VAL A 301 -16.54 9.80 0.90
N LEU A 302 -15.53 9.81 1.77
CA LEU A 302 -15.50 8.92 2.92
C LEU A 302 -16.49 9.47 3.96
N ARG A 303 -17.51 8.70 4.31
CA ARG A 303 -18.48 9.07 5.38
C ARG A 303 -18.33 8.25 6.64
N THR A 304 -17.54 7.19 6.54
CA THR A 304 -17.33 6.25 7.62
C THR A 304 -15.85 5.95 7.74
N HIS A 305 -15.27 6.25 8.90
CA HIS A 305 -13.91 5.83 9.16
C HIS A 305 -13.82 4.31 9.37
N GLN A 306 -12.85 3.69 8.69
CA GLN A 306 -12.42 2.33 8.95
C GLN A 306 -10.91 2.31 9.07
N SER A 307 -10.41 1.78 10.19
CA SER A 307 -8.98 1.64 10.45
C SER A 307 -8.34 0.50 9.65
N THR A 308 -9.16 -0.32 8.99
CA THR A 308 -8.74 -1.48 8.21
C THR A 308 -9.44 -1.44 6.86
N PRO A 309 -8.70 -1.57 5.74
CA PRO A 309 -9.31 -1.79 4.44
C PRO A 309 -10.22 -3.03 4.41
N PRO A 310 -11.22 -3.08 3.52
CA PRO A 310 -11.43 -2.11 2.43
C PRO A 310 -12.03 -0.78 2.90
N LEU A 311 -11.56 0.32 2.32
CA LEU A 311 -12.16 1.64 2.50
C LEU A 311 -13.30 1.83 1.52
N SER A 312 -14.38 2.45 1.98
CA SER A 312 -15.59 2.64 1.20
C SER A 312 -16.00 4.11 1.14
N PHE A 313 -16.06 4.63 -0.08
CA PHE A 313 -16.47 5.98 -0.38
C PHE A 313 -17.86 5.94 -1.02
N VAL A 314 -18.77 6.78 -0.55
CA VAL A 314 -20.10 6.94 -1.15
C VAL A 314 -20.11 8.17 -2.04
N ARG A 315 -20.96 8.17 -3.07
CA ARG A 315 -21.10 9.32 -3.96
C ARG A 315 -21.29 10.62 -3.18
N ASN A 316 -20.71 11.70 -3.67
CA ASN A 316 -20.92 13.03 -3.11
C ASN A 316 -22.22 13.61 -3.66
N PRO A 317 -23.25 13.87 -2.82
CA PRO A 317 -24.50 14.45 -3.29
C PRO A 317 -24.34 15.91 -3.78
N TYR A 318 -23.25 16.59 -3.47
CA TYR A 318 -22.98 17.95 -3.96
C TYR A 318 -21.94 17.97 -5.08
N PHE A 319 -21.58 16.83 -5.66
CA PHE A 319 -20.65 16.83 -6.80
C PHE A 319 -21.26 17.57 -7.99
N ALA A 320 -20.64 18.68 -8.35
CA ALA A 320 -21.15 19.64 -9.32
C ALA A 320 -20.75 19.27 -10.76
N ALA A 321 -20.97 18.01 -11.14
CA ALA A 321 -20.79 17.56 -12.51
C ALA A 321 -22.00 16.74 -12.97
N VAL A 322 -22.35 16.92 -14.24
CA VAL A 322 -23.43 16.23 -14.93
C VAL A 322 -22.97 15.71 -16.27
N ASP A 323 -23.71 14.76 -16.83
CA ASP A 323 -23.56 14.40 -18.23
C ASP A 323 -24.33 15.33 -19.18
N ALA A 324 -24.25 15.04 -20.49
CA ALA A 324 -24.96 15.76 -21.54
C ALA A 324 -26.48 15.82 -21.34
N GLU A 325 -27.05 14.86 -20.61
CA GLU A 325 -28.49 14.74 -20.38
C GLU A 325 -28.93 15.31 -19.03
N GLY A 326 -28.00 15.83 -18.23
CA GLY A 326 -28.27 16.40 -16.91
C GLY A 326 -28.24 15.38 -15.76
N ASN A 327 -27.77 14.15 -16.00
CA ASN A 327 -27.63 13.15 -14.94
C ASN A 327 -26.47 13.53 -14.01
N GLN A 328 -26.73 13.62 -12.71
CA GLN A 328 -25.70 13.93 -11.72
C GLN A 328 -24.62 12.84 -11.66
N LEU A 329 -23.35 13.21 -11.84
CA LEU A 329 -22.21 12.30 -11.68
C LEU A 329 -21.79 12.19 -10.20
N PRO A 330 -20.99 11.18 -9.81
CA PRO A 330 -20.58 10.01 -10.61
C PRO A 330 -21.75 9.07 -10.97
N TYR A 331 -21.61 8.21 -11.98
CA TYR A 331 -22.67 7.21 -12.21
C TYR A 331 -22.68 6.13 -11.12
N THR A 332 -21.53 5.63 -10.70
CA THR A 332 -21.44 4.64 -9.61
C THR A 332 -21.73 5.27 -8.24
N ASP A 333 -22.47 4.54 -7.41
CA ASP A 333 -22.90 5.03 -6.10
C ASP A 333 -21.80 4.88 -5.03
N ARG A 334 -20.88 3.93 -5.21
CA ARG A 334 -19.84 3.60 -4.25
C ARG A 334 -18.52 3.25 -4.93
N PHE A 335 -17.43 3.68 -4.32
CA PHE A 335 -16.05 3.36 -4.70
C PHE A 335 -15.37 2.64 -3.53
N ILE A 336 -14.82 1.45 -3.80
CA ILE A 336 -14.21 0.58 -2.79
C ILE A 336 -12.73 0.37 -3.12
N VAL A 337 -11.88 0.60 -2.12
CA VAL A 337 -10.44 0.31 -2.23
C VAL A 337 -10.04 -0.72 -1.19
N ASP A 338 -9.60 -1.88 -1.66
CA ASP A 338 -9.12 -2.96 -0.81
C ASP A 338 -7.59 -3.09 -0.87
N GLN A 339 -7.00 -3.71 0.14
CA GLN A 339 -5.54 -3.91 0.24
C GLN A 339 -5.19 -5.39 0.08
N LYS A 340 -4.28 -5.70 -0.83
CA LYS A 340 -3.72 -7.05 -1.03
C LYS A 340 -2.21 -7.02 -1.14
N ALA A 341 -1.55 -8.15 -0.89
CA ALA A 341 -0.12 -8.28 -1.18
C ALA A 341 0.14 -8.07 -2.69
N ASN A 342 1.30 -7.51 -3.04
CA ASN A 342 1.65 -7.16 -4.42
C ASN A 342 1.55 -8.36 -5.39
N GLU A 343 1.98 -9.53 -4.96
CA GLU A 343 1.94 -10.78 -5.74
C GLU A 343 0.53 -11.31 -5.95
N MET A 344 -0.42 -10.89 -5.10
CA MET A 344 -1.82 -11.34 -5.15
C MET A 344 -2.70 -10.46 -6.02
N VAL A 345 -2.30 -9.22 -6.32
CA VAL A 345 -3.09 -8.31 -7.17
C VAL A 345 -3.34 -8.90 -8.57
N PRO A 346 -2.33 -9.40 -9.32
CA PRO A 346 -2.56 -10.00 -10.64
C PRO A 346 -3.47 -11.23 -10.59
N VAL A 347 -3.37 -12.03 -9.51
CA VAL A 347 -4.24 -13.21 -9.31
C VAL A 347 -5.69 -12.80 -9.08
N ALA A 348 -5.92 -11.79 -8.24
CA ALA A 348 -7.25 -11.25 -7.96
C ALA A 348 -7.88 -10.65 -9.23
N VAL A 349 -7.10 -9.95 -10.05
CA VAL A 349 -7.56 -9.45 -11.36
C VAL A 349 -7.92 -10.60 -12.29
N ALA A 350 -7.04 -11.60 -12.43
CA ALA A 350 -7.30 -12.76 -13.29
C ALA A 350 -8.56 -13.57 -12.91
N GLN A 351 -8.97 -13.49 -11.63
CA GLN A 351 -10.17 -14.12 -11.09
C GLN A 351 -11.43 -13.25 -11.17
N GLY A 352 -11.33 -12.01 -11.66
CA GLY A 352 -12.48 -11.09 -11.76
C GLY A 352 -12.90 -10.48 -10.43
N GLU A 353 -12.02 -10.41 -9.43
CA GLU A 353 -12.34 -9.84 -8.11
C GLU A 353 -12.36 -8.29 -8.08
N VAL A 354 -11.90 -7.68 -9.17
CA VAL A 354 -11.63 -6.24 -9.31
C VAL A 354 -12.32 -5.74 -10.57
N ASP A 355 -12.91 -4.55 -10.52
CA ASP A 355 -13.68 -4.01 -11.63
C ASP A 355 -12.84 -3.12 -12.56
N PHE A 356 -11.79 -2.50 -12.03
CA PHE A 356 -10.83 -1.65 -12.72
C PHE A 356 -9.55 -1.63 -11.89
N GLN A 357 -8.44 -1.96 -12.53
CA GLN A 357 -7.11 -1.98 -11.92
C GLN A 357 -6.10 -1.41 -12.92
N SER A 358 -5.39 -0.34 -12.55
CA SER A 358 -4.34 0.28 -13.36
C SER A 358 -2.95 0.30 -12.70
N GLY A 359 -2.86 -0.08 -11.42
CA GLY A 359 -1.62 -0.17 -10.65
C GLY A 359 -1.32 -1.59 -10.18
N ALA A 360 -0.07 -1.87 -9.79
CA ALA A 360 0.37 -3.18 -9.28
C ALA A 360 0.11 -4.38 -10.24
N ILE A 361 -0.09 -4.10 -11.52
CA ILE A 361 -0.09 -5.06 -12.62
C ILE A 361 0.85 -4.55 -13.71
N GLY A 362 1.55 -5.46 -14.39
CA GLY A 362 2.50 -5.10 -15.44
C GLY A 362 2.73 -6.23 -16.45
N PHE A 363 3.63 -5.98 -17.39
CA PHE A 363 3.94 -6.90 -18.48
C PHE A 363 4.45 -8.29 -18.05
N PRO A 364 5.22 -8.44 -16.95
CA PRO A 364 5.59 -9.77 -16.47
C PRO A 364 4.38 -10.66 -16.12
N GLN A 365 3.22 -10.06 -15.81
CA GLN A 365 1.97 -10.79 -15.52
C GLN A 365 1.02 -10.86 -16.71
N TYR A 366 1.43 -10.36 -17.89
CA TYR A 366 0.56 -10.23 -19.07
C TYR A 366 -0.13 -11.54 -19.45
N THR A 367 0.61 -12.64 -19.52
CA THR A 367 0.05 -13.94 -19.94
C THR A 367 -1.04 -14.42 -18.97
N VAL A 368 -0.80 -14.33 -17.67
CA VAL A 368 -1.78 -14.74 -16.65
C VAL A 368 -3.04 -13.87 -16.71
N LEU A 369 -2.88 -12.56 -16.91
CA LEU A 369 -4.00 -11.64 -17.07
C LEU A 369 -4.76 -11.93 -18.37
N TRP A 370 -4.04 -12.07 -19.48
CA TRP A 370 -4.62 -12.33 -20.79
C TRP A 370 -5.47 -13.59 -20.80
N ASP A 371 -4.93 -14.70 -20.28
CA ASP A 371 -5.62 -15.99 -20.19
C ASP A 371 -6.79 -15.93 -19.18
N GLY A 372 -6.63 -15.14 -18.11
CA GLY A 372 -7.64 -14.93 -17.08
C GLY A 372 -8.90 -14.21 -17.56
N GLN A 373 -8.86 -13.45 -18.66
CA GLN A 373 -10.03 -12.74 -19.20
C GLN A 373 -11.22 -13.66 -19.46
N ALA A 374 -10.96 -14.89 -19.93
CA ALA A 374 -12.01 -15.87 -20.20
C ALA A 374 -12.74 -16.37 -18.94
N THR A 375 -12.06 -16.36 -17.79
CA THR A 375 -12.61 -16.82 -16.51
C THR A 375 -13.07 -15.69 -15.60
N GLY A 376 -12.40 -14.54 -15.62
CA GLY A 376 -12.64 -13.40 -14.74
C GLY A 376 -13.59 -12.33 -15.31
N ASP A 377 -14.14 -12.52 -16.51
CA ASP A 377 -15.07 -11.59 -17.18
C ASP A 377 -14.61 -10.12 -17.21
N TYR A 378 -13.41 -9.91 -17.76
CA TYR A 378 -12.82 -8.59 -17.93
C TYR A 378 -12.09 -8.48 -19.26
N ARG A 379 -11.74 -7.25 -19.62
CA ARG A 379 -10.89 -6.90 -20.77
C ARG A 379 -9.61 -6.22 -20.29
N LEU A 380 -8.52 -6.47 -20.97
CA LEU A 380 -7.24 -5.80 -20.73
C LEU A 380 -7.03 -4.67 -21.74
N LEU A 381 -6.97 -3.44 -21.25
CA LEU A 381 -6.60 -2.24 -22.00
C LEU A 381 -5.09 -2.00 -21.91
N HIS A 382 -4.57 -1.30 -22.92
CA HIS A 382 -3.15 -0.99 -23.07
C HIS A 382 -2.99 0.52 -23.18
N TRP A 383 -3.03 1.19 -22.02
CA TRP A 383 -2.81 2.64 -21.99
C TRP A 383 -1.37 2.97 -22.33
N TYR A 384 -1.17 4.17 -22.85
CA TYR A 384 0.12 4.65 -23.27
C TYR A 384 0.98 5.02 -22.05
N ALA A 385 2.18 4.47 -21.92
CA ALA A 385 3.05 4.81 -20.79
C ALA A 385 3.71 6.18 -21.02
N GLY A 386 3.46 7.14 -20.11
CA GLY A 386 4.14 8.43 -20.15
C GLY A 386 5.62 8.36 -19.73
N ALA A 387 5.96 7.38 -18.91
CA ALA A 387 7.32 7.00 -18.56
C ALA A 387 7.97 6.23 -19.71
N ARG A 388 9.25 6.47 -20.04
CA ARG A 388 9.89 5.94 -21.26
C ARG A 388 10.91 4.83 -21.05
N SER A 389 11.35 4.64 -19.82
CA SER A 389 12.12 3.49 -19.40
C SER A 389 11.52 2.87 -18.12
N PRO A 390 11.20 1.57 -18.11
CA PRO A 390 10.75 0.89 -16.91
C PRO A 390 11.90 0.71 -15.90
N PHE A 391 13.14 0.71 -16.38
CA PHE A 391 14.36 0.58 -15.58
C PHE A 391 15.39 1.62 -16.01
N LEU A 392 15.74 2.52 -15.09
CA LEU A 392 16.70 3.58 -15.32
C LEU A 392 17.82 3.48 -14.29
N ILE A 393 19.03 3.15 -14.75
CA ILE A 393 20.23 3.08 -13.91
C ILE A 393 20.84 4.48 -13.83
N MET A 394 21.08 4.95 -12.62
CA MET A 394 21.47 6.33 -12.33
C MET A 394 22.83 6.36 -11.62
N PRO A 395 23.94 6.60 -12.35
CA PRO A 395 25.25 6.78 -11.74
C PRO A 395 25.29 8.04 -10.85
N ASN A 396 25.77 7.92 -9.62
CA ASN A 396 25.85 9.04 -8.69
C ASN A 396 27.03 9.98 -9.03
N LEU A 397 26.76 11.06 -9.76
CA LEU A 397 27.74 12.11 -10.09
C LEU A 397 28.19 12.89 -8.85
N ASN A 398 27.36 12.93 -7.80
CA ASN A 398 27.64 13.61 -6.54
C ASN A 398 28.20 12.67 -5.47
N ARG A 399 28.78 11.53 -5.86
CA ARG A 399 29.26 10.53 -4.91
C ARG A 399 30.28 11.12 -3.93
N ARG A 400 29.97 11.07 -2.64
CA ARG A 400 30.86 11.50 -1.54
C ARG A 400 31.77 10.36 -1.09
N TRP A 401 33.00 10.68 -0.74
CA TRP A 401 33.98 9.74 -0.16
C TRP A 401 34.68 10.37 1.05
N ARG A 402 35.32 9.52 1.86
CA ARG A 402 36.06 9.98 3.05
C ARG A 402 37.54 10.20 2.69
N PRO A 403 38.23 11.15 3.34
CA PRO A 403 39.68 11.27 3.20
C PRO A 403 40.37 9.93 3.50
N GLY A 404 41.22 9.47 2.57
CA GLY A 404 41.89 8.16 2.65
C GLY A 404 41.15 6.98 2.02
N ASP A 405 39.89 7.16 1.57
CA ASP A 405 39.16 6.18 0.77
C ASP A 405 39.50 6.33 -0.72
N THR A 406 40.62 5.73 -1.15
CA THR A 406 41.09 5.82 -2.54
C THR A 406 40.11 5.19 -3.53
N ALA A 407 39.42 4.12 -3.13
CA ALA A 407 38.40 3.48 -3.95
C ALA A 407 37.21 4.42 -4.18
N GLY A 408 36.72 5.07 -3.13
CA GLY A 408 35.66 6.08 -3.23
C GLY A 408 36.02 7.25 -4.15
N GLU A 409 37.27 7.72 -4.08
CA GLU A 409 37.79 8.76 -4.97
C GLU A 409 37.80 8.31 -6.45
N TRP A 410 38.31 7.11 -6.73
CA TRP A 410 38.29 6.55 -8.09
C TRP A 410 36.88 6.37 -8.63
N LYS A 411 35.96 5.87 -7.82
CA LYS A 411 34.55 5.74 -8.20
C LYS A 411 33.96 7.10 -8.57
N HIS A 412 34.18 8.13 -7.76
CA HIS A 412 33.71 9.49 -8.06
C HIS A 412 34.23 9.99 -9.42
N ARG A 413 35.54 9.81 -9.70
CA ARG A 413 36.13 10.20 -10.99
C ARG A 413 35.53 9.44 -12.16
N LEU A 414 35.39 8.12 -12.05
CA LEU A 414 34.84 7.27 -13.12
C LEU A 414 33.37 7.57 -13.39
N LEU A 415 32.54 7.75 -12.36
CA LEU A 415 31.13 8.09 -12.53
C LEU A 415 30.95 9.44 -13.26
N ASN A 416 31.86 10.39 -13.04
CA ASN A 416 31.86 11.68 -13.74
C ASN A 416 32.43 11.63 -15.17
N ASP A 417 33.23 10.63 -15.55
CA ASP A 417 33.71 10.48 -16.94
C ASP A 417 32.61 9.89 -17.84
N ARG A 418 32.18 10.68 -18.84
CA ARG A 418 31.14 10.24 -19.79
C ARG A 418 31.51 8.97 -20.54
N ARG A 419 32.79 8.72 -20.84
CA ARG A 419 33.23 7.51 -21.57
C ARG A 419 33.03 6.25 -20.74
N PHE A 420 33.15 6.36 -19.41
CA PHE A 420 32.82 5.26 -18.50
C PHE A 420 31.32 4.95 -18.56
N ARG A 421 30.46 5.97 -18.50
CA ARG A 421 28.99 5.80 -18.60
C ARG A 421 28.56 5.24 -19.95
N GLN A 422 29.16 5.73 -21.05
CA GLN A 422 28.96 5.21 -22.41
C GLN A 422 29.38 3.73 -22.51
N ALA A 423 30.54 3.37 -21.95
CA ALA A 423 31.00 1.98 -21.92
C ALA A 423 30.06 1.07 -21.13
N LEU A 424 29.53 1.54 -19.99
CA LEU A 424 28.50 0.81 -19.25
C LEU A 424 27.25 0.61 -20.12
N SER A 425 26.77 1.65 -20.80
CA SER A 425 25.59 1.53 -21.65
C SER A 425 25.79 0.52 -22.79
N LEU A 426 26.91 0.57 -23.51
CA LEU A 426 27.23 -0.34 -24.62
C LEU A 426 27.47 -1.79 -24.18
N ALA A 427 27.86 -2.00 -22.92
CA ALA A 427 28.06 -3.34 -22.38
C ALA A 427 26.76 -4.11 -22.18
N ILE A 428 25.58 -3.47 -22.14
CA ILE A 428 24.31 -4.13 -21.77
C ILE A 428 23.69 -4.83 -22.99
N ASP A 429 23.41 -6.14 -22.87
CA ASP A 429 22.64 -6.89 -23.87
C ASP A 429 21.13 -6.65 -23.67
N ARG A 430 20.66 -5.48 -24.12
CA ARG A 430 19.25 -5.05 -24.00
C ARG A 430 18.30 -5.99 -24.71
N GLU A 431 18.69 -6.47 -25.89
CA GLU A 431 17.97 -7.46 -26.70
C GLU A 431 17.65 -8.74 -25.91
N ARG A 432 18.63 -9.28 -25.19
CA ARG A 432 18.42 -10.46 -24.32
C ARG A 432 17.49 -10.15 -23.16
N ILE A 433 17.67 -9.01 -22.49
CA ILE A 433 16.82 -8.59 -21.37
C ILE A 433 15.36 -8.43 -21.84
N ILE A 434 15.15 -7.72 -22.96
CA ILE A 434 13.82 -7.46 -23.54
C ILE A 434 13.10 -8.77 -23.92
N ARG A 435 13.82 -9.75 -24.48
CA ARG A 435 13.24 -11.06 -24.78
C ARG A 435 12.81 -11.82 -23.53
N LEU A 436 13.60 -11.75 -22.45
CA LEU A 436 13.34 -12.49 -21.21
C LEU A 436 12.24 -11.83 -20.36
N GLU A 437 12.26 -10.51 -20.22
CA GLU A 437 11.38 -9.76 -19.32
C GLU A 437 10.11 -9.22 -19.98
N PHE A 438 10.25 -8.74 -21.21
CA PHE A 438 9.16 -8.08 -21.94
C PHE A 438 8.65 -8.90 -23.12
N ALA A 439 9.06 -10.17 -23.24
CA ALA A 439 8.69 -11.08 -24.33
C ALA A 439 8.91 -10.49 -25.75
N GLY A 440 9.92 -9.62 -25.90
CA GLY A 440 10.23 -8.98 -27.19
C GLY A 440 9.33 -7.80 -27.58
N VAL A 441 8.48 -7.29 -26.68
CA VAL A 441 7.46 -6.27 -27.00
C VAL A 441 8.01 -4.84 -27.01
N THR A 442 9.11 -4.61 -26.29
CA THR A 442 9.76 -3.29 -26.19
C THR A 442 11.00 -3.24 -27.08
N GLU A 443 11.62 -2.07 -27.18
CA GLU A 443 12.85 -1.86 -27.96
C GLU A 443 13.95 -1.28 -27.08
N PRO A 444 15.24 -1.54 -27.38
CA PRO A 444 16.36 -0.88 -26.71
C PRO A 444 16.21 0.64 -26.78
N ALA A 445 16.23 1.32 -25.63
CA ALA A 445 16.09 2.78 -25.60
C ALA A 445 16.68 3.40 -24.32
N GLN A 446 17.16 4.63 -24.45
CA GLN A 446 17.39 5.55 -23.34
C GLN A 446 16.07 6.18 -22.87
N ALA A 447 16.06 6.72 -21.65
CA ALA A 447 14.92 7.52 -21.16
C ALA A 447 14.88 8.87 -21.87
N ALA A 448 14.02 8.98 -22.89
CA ALA A 448 13.85 10.18 -23.71
C ALA A 448 12.44 10.22 -24.35
N PRO A 449 11.94 11.42 -24.73
CA PRO A 449 10.71 11.51 -25.50
C PRO A 449 10.81 10.75 -26.83
N GLY A 450 9.75 10.02 -27.20
CA GLY A 450 9.63 9.33 -28.49
C GLY A 450 8.92 10.16 -29.57
N PRO A 451 8.83 9.67 -30.82
CA PRO A 451 8.18 10.36 -31.95
C PRO A 451 6.73 10.81 -31.71
N GLU A 452 6.00 10.10 -30.86
CA GLU A 452 4.64 10.40 -30.40
C GLU A 452 4.52 11.65 -29.52
N SER A 453 5.66 12.17 -29.05
CA SER A 453 5.78 13.46 -28.37
C SER A 453 6.52 14.42 -29.32
N PRO A 454 5.93 14.78 -30.49
CA PRO A 454 6.67 15.40 -31.60
C PRO A 454 7.34 16.72 -31.22
N GLU A 455 6.73 17.47 -30.29
CA GLU A 455 7.28 18.74 -29.80
C GLU A 455 8.61 18.59 -29.04
N PHE A 456 8.83 17.44 -28.41
CA PHE A 456 9.99 17.17 -27.55
C PHE A 456 10.91 16.07 -28.11
N TYR A 457 10.52 15.44 -29.21
CA TYR A 457 11.34 14.41 -29.84
C TYR A 457 12.65 15.00 -30.36
N VAL A 458 13.77 14.47 -29.85
CA VAL A 458 15.12 14.81 -30.30
C VAL A 458 15.74 13.57 -30.94
N PRO A 459 15.91 13.55 -32.28
CA PRO A 459 16.53 12.42 -32.98
C PRO A 459 17.90 12.07 -32.39
N GLY A 460 18.15 10.77 -32.21
CA GLY A 460 19.42 10.25 -31.70
C GLY A 460 19.54 10.20 -30.17
N LEU A 461 18.76 10.98 -29.39
CA LEU A 461 18.83 10.90 -27.92
C LEU A 461 18.37 9.55 -27.38
N ARG A 462 17.28 9.03 -27.95
CA ARG A 462 16.66 7.77 -27.54
C ARG A 462 17.55 6.56 -27.82
N ASP A 463 18.25 6.58 -28.94
CA ASP A 463 18.98 5.42 -29.45
C ASP A 463 20.47 5.47 -29.05
N ASN A 464 20.92 6.56 -28.42
CA ASN A 464 22.34 6.77 -28.17
C ASN A 464 22.93 5.72 -27.22
N PHE A 465 24.04 5.10 -27.62
CA PHE A 465 24.74 4.06 -26.86
C PHE A 465 23.83 2.91 -26.40
N THR A 466 22.77 2.59 -27.16
CA THR A 466 21.85 1.48 -26.83
C THR A 466 22.27 0.15 -27.43
N ASP A 467 23.09 0.17 -28.49
CA ASP A 467 23.67 -1.01 -29.13
C ASP A 467 24.46 -1.87 -28.13
N PHE A 468 24.37 -3.19 -28.28
CA PHE A 468 25.23 -4.13 -27.55
C PHE A 468 26.58 -4.26 -28.26
N ASP A 469 27.58 -3.53 -27.77
CA ASP A 469 28.95 -3.52 -28.31
C ASP A 469 29.99 -3.62 -27.18
N PRO A 470 30.24 -4.83 -26.66
CA PRO A 470 31.23 -5.05 -25.61
C PRO A 470 32.67 -4.77 -26.07
N GLU A 471 32.96 -4.79 -27.37
CA GLU A 471 34.29 -4.46 -27.90
C GLU A 471 34.54 -2.95 -27.78
N ARG A 472 33.59 -2.12 -28.24
CA ARG A 472 33.68 -0.67 -28.09
C ARG A 472 33.64 -0.26 -26.62
N ALA A 473 32.85 -0.93 -25.79
CA ALA A 473 32.88 -0.72 -24.33
C ALA A 473 34.29 -0.98 -23.76
N ASN A 474 34.96 -2.07 -24.13
CA ASN A 474 36.34 -2.34 -23.70
C ASN A 474 37.33 -1.26 -24.18
N GLN A 475 37.21 -0.80 -25.43
CA GLN A 475 38.05 0.28 -25.95
C GLN A 475 37.89 1.58 -25.15
N LEU A 476 36.66 1.98 -24.85
CA LEU A 476 36.39 3.18 -24.04
C LEU A 476 36.98 3.04 -22.62
N LEU A 477 36.88 1.86 -22.01
CA LEU A 477 37.50 1.59 -20.71
C LEU A 477 39.03 1.62 -20.76
N ASP A 478 39.63 1.17 -21.86
CA ASP A 478 41.09 1.24 -22.07
C ASP A 478 41.56 2.69 -22.31
N GLU A 479 40.80 3.49 -23.06
CA GLU A 479 41.06 4.91 -23.34
C GLU A 479 41.08 5.77 -22.06
N ILE A 480 40.32 5.38 -21.03
CA ILE A 480 40.31 6.03 -19.70
C ILE A 480 41.32 5.42 -18.71
N GLY A 481 42.17 4.50 -19.17
CA GLY A 481 43.29 3.96 -18.41
C GLY A 481 42.99 2.76 -17.51
N LEU A 482 41.83 2.09 -17.68
CA LEU A 482 41.45 0.93 -16.86
C LEU A 482 42.04 -0.41 -17.38
N THR A 483 43.26 -0.43 -17.88
CA THR A 483 43.84 -1.58 -18.61
C THR A 483 44.30 -2.74 -17.74
N GLN A 484 44.57 -2.50 -16.45
CA GLN A 484 45.05 -3.52 -15.51
C GLN A 484 43.93 -4.48 -15.10
N ARG A 485 44.26 -5.78 -14.93
CA ARG A 485 43.32 -6.82 -14.52
C ARG A 485 43.86 -7.67 -13.36
N ASP A 486 42.97 -8.13 -12.50
CA ASP A 486 43.25 -9.04 -11.39
C ASP A 486 43.32 -10.51 -11.87
N ALA A 487 43.60 -11.44 -10.95
CA ALA A 487 43.71 -12.87 -11.25
C ALA A 487 42.39 -13.50 -11.73
N GLU A 488 41.25 -12.85 -11.47
CA GLU A 488 39.94 -13.27 -11.96
C GLU A 488 39.61 -12.67 -13.34
N GLY A 489 40.54 -11.93 -13.96
CA GLY A 489 40.35 -11.27 -15.25
C GLY A 489 39.55 -9.97 -15.17
N MET A 490 39.28 -9.46 -13.97
CA MET A 490 38.49 -8.25 -13.75
C MET A 490 39.41 -7.03 -13.67
N ARG A 491 38.99 -5.90 -14.24
CA ARG A 491 39.73 -4.64 -14.22
C ARG A 491 39.96 -4.17 -12.78
N THR A 492 41.11 -3.57 -12.51
CA THR A 492 41.43 -2.92 -11.23
C THR A 492 41.34 -1.41 -11.35
N PHE A 493 41.33 -0.70 -10.22
CA PHE A 493 41.59 0.73 -10.25
C PHE A 493 43.04 0.98 -10.72
N PRO A 494 43.36 2.16 -11.27
CA PRO A 494 44.71 2.45 -11.75
C PRO A 494 45.81 2.39 -10.67
N ASP A 495 45.44 2.50 -9.39
CA ASP A 495 46.35 2.31 -8.24
C ASP A 495 46.58 0.83 -7.87
N GLY A 496 46.01 -0.11 -8.64
CA GLY A 496 46.10 -1.56 -8.43
C GLY A 496 45.09 -2.11 -7.43
N SER A 497 44.30 -1.26 -6.76
CA SER A 497 43.28 -1.71 -5.82
C SER A 497 42.07 -2.34 -6.53
N ARG A 498 41.35 -3.21 -5.82
CA ARG A 498 40.25 -4.00 -6.40
C ARG A 498 39.05 -3.11 -6.75
N MET A 499 38.72 -3.04 -8.03
CA MET A 499 37.55 -2.30 -8.51
C MET A 499 36.27 -3.12 -8.32
N HIS A 500 35.26 -2.49 -7.69
CA HIS A 500 33.94 -3.05 -7.46
C HIS A 500 32.90 -1.94 -7.31
N PHE A 501 31.71 -2.11 -7.85
CA PHE A 501 30.60 -1.15 -7.75
C PHE A 501 29.34 -1.78 -7.17
N PHE A 502 28.49 -0.96 -6.56
CA PHE A 502 27.20 -1.38 -6.01
C PHE A 502 26.03 -0.73 -6.74
N ILE A 503 25.04 -1.54 -7.10
CA ILE A 503 23.75 -1.08 -7.60
C ILE A 503 22.75 -1.22 -6.47
N SER A 504 22.33 -0.10 -5.89
CA SER A 504 21.36 -0.08 -4.81
C SER A 504 19.95 -0.02 -5.40
N ILE A 505 19.06 -0.87 -4.89
CA ILE A 505 17.64 -0.91 -5.27
C ILE A 505 16.73 -0.99 -4.06
N SER A 506 15.48 -0.59 -4.24
CA SER A 506 14.39 -0.82 -3.30
C SER A 506 13.61 -2.08 -3.71
N GLY A 507 13.09 -2.86 -2.74
CA GLY A 507 12.64 -4.27 -2.89
C GLY A 507 11.44 -4.56 -3.80
N ARG A 508 11.51 -4.15 -5.07
CA ARG A 508 10.44 -4.21 -6.08
C ARG A 508 10.64 -5.29 -7.15
N GLY A 509 11.42 -6.34 -6.86
CA GLY A 509 11.59 -7.46 -7.79
C GLY A 509 12.43 -7.15 -9.04
N LEU A 510 13.33 -6.17 -8.96
CA LEU A 510 14.22 -5.77 -10.08
C LEU A 510 15.53 -6.57 -10.14
N THR A 511 15.72 -7.51 -9.22
CA THR A 511 17.00 -8.18 -9.00
C THR A 511 17.44 -9.00 -10.23
N ASP A 512 16.52 -9.71 -10.88
CA ASP A 512 16.87 -10.62 -11.98
C ASP A 512 17.45 -9.88 -13.20
N VAL A 513 16.82 -8.78 -13.61
CA VAL A 513 17.31 -7.90 -14.69
C VAL A 513 18.69 -7.36 -14.38
N LEU A 514 18.89 -6.88 -13.14
CA LEU A 514 20.16 -6.31 -12.73
C LEU A 514 21.26 -7.37 -12.60
N GLN A 515 20.93 -8.63 -12.31
CA GLN A 515 21.89 -9.74 -12.36
C GLN A 515 22.33 -10.06 -13.80
N LEU A 516 21.44 -9.95 -14.79
CA LEU A 516 21.83 -10.06 -16.20
C LEU A 516 22.79 -8.94 -16.59
N ILE A 517 22.51 -7.71 -16.15
CA ILE A 517 23.35 -6.54 -16.41
C ILE A 517 24.72 -6.66 -15.70
N THR A 518 24.77 -7.15 -14.46
CA THR A 518 26.04 -7.36 -13.76
C THR A 518 26.88 -8.44 -14.44
N PHE A 519 26.25 -9.47 -15.01
CA PHE A 519 26.92 -10.46 -15.83
C PHE A 519 27.50 -9.84 -17.10
N ASP A 520 26.78 -8.95 -17.77
CA ASP A 520 27.26 -8.25 -18.96
C ASP A 520 28.43 -7.30 -18.65
N PHE A 521 28.36 -6.57 -17.54
CA PHE A 521 29.48 -5.77 -17.04
C PHE A 521 30.70 -6.64 -16.73
N ALA A 522 30.51 -7.86 -16.25
CA ALA A 522 31.61 -8.77 -15.99
C ALA A 522 32.38 -9.17 -17.27
N GLN A 523 31.70 -9.27 -18.42
CA GLN A 523 32.32 -9.60 -19.71
C GLN A 523 33.30 -8.52 -20.18
N VAL A 524 33.05 -7.24 -19.85
CA VAL A 524 33.98 -6.14 -20.10
C VAL A 524 34.99 -5.92 -18.96
N GLY A 525 35.01 -6.82 -17.98
CA GLY A 525 35.93 -6.83 -16.84
C GLY A 525 35.49 -5.95 -15.67
N LEU A 526 34.24 -5.52 -15.58
CA LEU A 526 33.76 -4.69 -14.48
C LEU A 526 32.98 -5.50 -13.45
N ARG A 527 33.29 -5.31 -12.17
CA ARG A 527 32.67 -6.06 -11.06
C ARG A 527 31.57 -5.25 -10.40
N PHE A 528 30.33 -5.72 -10.51
CA PHE A 528 29.15 -5.09 -9.92
C PHE A 528 28.41 -6.05 -8.98
N ARG A 529 27.75 -5.50 -7.96
CA ARG A 529 26.87 -6.24 -7.06
C ARG A 529 25.58 -5.47 -6.83
N VAL A 530 24.45 -6.15 -6.99
CA VAL A 530 23.14 -5.62 -6.60
C VAL A 530 22.99 -5.71 -5.08
N ILE A 531 22.56 -4.62 -4.46
CA ILE A 531 22.18 -4.57 -3.06
C ILE A 531 20.73 -4.14 -2.98
N GLU A 532 19.91 -5.03 -2.46
CA GLU A 532 18.52 -4.73 -2.14
C GLU A 532 18.43 -4.11 -0.75
N ARG A 533 17.68 -3.01 -0.67
CA ARG A 533 17.38 -2.27 0.54
C ARG A 533 15.87 -2.23 0.74
N ASP A 534 15.46 -2.13 1.99
CA ASP A 534 14.13 -1.61 2.29
C ASP A 534 13.99 -0.18 1.72
N ASP A 535 12.77 0.22 1.32
CA ASP A 535 12.47 1.50 0.68
C ASP A 535 13.02 2.71 1.47
N ARG A 536 12.97 2.66 2.81
CA ARG A 536 13.50 3.74 3.67
C ARG A 536 15.01 3.74 3.75
N LEU A 537 15.60 2.58 3.98
CA LEU A 537 17.06 2.45 4.02
C LEU A 537 17.68 2.86 2.67
N PHE A 538 17.00 2.54 1.57
CA PHE A 538 17.33 3.04 0.25
C PHE A 538 17.32 4.58 0.24
N GLY A 539 16.23 5.22 0.67
CA GLY A 539 16.12 6.68 0.78
C GLY A 539 17.24 7.33 1.61
N ALA A 540 17.55 6.78 2.78
CA ALA A 540 18.64 7.26 3.65
C ALA A 540 20.02 7.08 3.00
N GLU A 541 20.27 5.95 2.34
CA GLU A 541 21.50 5.71 1.58
C GLU A 541 21.66 6.72 0.43
N MET A 542 20.56 6.99 -0.30
CA MET A 542 20.54 8.00 -1.36
C MET A 542 20.81 9.41 -0.81
N ALA A 543 20.25 9.76 0.34
CA ALA A 543 20.49 11.05 0.99
C ALA A 543 21.94 11.22 1.46
N GLY A 544 22.61 10.13 1.87
CA GLY A 544 24.02 10.15 2.29
C GLY A 544 25.02 10.30 1.13
N LEU A 545 24.59 10.15 -0.12
CA LEU A 545 25.43 10.27 -1.34
C LEU A 545 26.64 9.32 -1.40
N HIS A 546 26.64 8.25 -0.59
CA HIS A 546 27.73 7.26 -0.54
C HIS A 546 27.50 6.03 -1.45
N TYR A 547 26.38 5.99 -2.17
CA TYR A 547 26.06 4.96 -3.15
C TYR A 547 26.75 5.21 -4.49
N ASP A 548 26.92 4.14 -5.28
CA ASP A 548 27.53 4.23 -6.61
C ASP A 548 26.46 4.41 -7.70
N PHE A 549 25.40 3.58 -7.66
CA PHE A 549 24.27 3.63 -8.59
C PHE A 549 22.95 3.45 -7.86
N GLY A 550 21.96 4.27 -8.21
CA GLY A 550 20.55 4.05 -7.87
C GLY A 550 19.79 3.52 -9.09
N VAL A 551 18.73 2.75 -8.88
CA VAL A 551 17.83 2.32 -9.96
C VAL A 551 16.40 2.72 -9.62
N TRP A 552 15.71 3.31 -10.58
CA TRP A 552 14.29 3.63 -10.48
C TRP A 552 13.60 3.48 -11.85
N SER A 553 12.29 3.69 -11.91
CA SER A 553 11.63 3.90 -13.20
C SER A 553 11.80 5.35 -13.66
N SER A 554 11.71 5.57 -14.96
CA SER A 554 11.45 6.90 -15.52
C SER A 554 10.04 7.40 -15.15
N ASN A 555 9.58 8.57 -15.63
CA ASN A 555 8.28 9.13 -15.21
C ASN A 555 7.41 9.76 -16.29
N ASN A 556 7.86 10.87 -16.88
CA ASN A 556 7.01 11.70 -17.73
C ASN A 556 7.79 12.29 -18.90
N GLU A 557 8.66 11.50 -19.53
CA GLU A 557 9.35 11.98 -20.72
C GLU A 557 8.41 12.07 -21.93
N PHE A 558 7.15 11.61 -21.84
CA PHE A 558 6.09 12.03 -22.77
C PHE A 558 5.85 13.55 -22.75
N PHE A 559 5.91 14.16 -21.56
CA PHE A 559 5.74 15.60 -21.38
C PHE A 559 6.81 16.17 -20.43
N PRO A 560 8.06 16.32 -20.90
CA PRO A 560 9.21 16.60 -20.03
C PRO A 560 9.23 18.02 -19.45
N LEU A 561 8.26 18.89 -19.75
CA LEU A 561 8.24 20.27 -19.25
C LEU A 561 7.96 20.36 -17.75
N LEU A 562 7.14 19.46 -17.20
CA LEU A 562 6.82 19.45 -15.77
C LEU A 562 7.91 18.82 -14.93
N GLU A 563 8.53 17.76 -15.45
CA GLU A 563 9.47 16.98 -14.69
C GLU A 563 10.65 16.47 -15.55
N PRO A 564 11.53 17.37 -16.03
CA PRO A 564 12.73 16.99 -16.77
C PRO A 564 13.83 16.39 -15.88
N ARG A 565 13.49 15.74 -14.75
CA ARG A 565 14.43 15.40 -13.66
C ARG A 565 15.64 14.58 -14.10
N PHE A 566 15.52 13.78 -15.16
CA PHE A 566 16.60 12.95 -15.71
C PHE A 566 17.58 13.70 -16.62
N HIS A 567 17.25 14.95 -16.97
CA HIS A 567 18.06 15.84 -17.79
C HIS A 567 18.38 17.17 -17.08
N VAL A 568 17.60 17.53 -16.06
CA VAL A 568 17.77 18.70 -15.21
C VAL A 568 17.68 18.25 -13.75
N PRO A 569 18.73 18.40 -12.91
CA PRO A 569 18.68 18.00 -11.52
C PRO A 569 17.83 18.98 -10.73
N MET A 570 16.51 18.80 -10.72
CA MET A 570 15.58 19.78 -10.14
C MET A 570 14.85 19.27 -8.90
N GLN A 571 15.00 17.99 -8.55
CA GLN A 571 14.32 17.40 -7.41
C GLN A 571 15.03 16.17 -6.82
N ILE A 572 14.71 15.78 -5.58
CA ILE A 572 15.45 14.78 -4.79
C ILE A 572 15.55 13.37 -5.41
N TRP A 573 14.65 13.03 -6.34
CA TRP A 573 14.70 11.78 -7.10
C TRP A 573 15.59 11.83 -8.33
N SER A 574 16.30 12.93 -8.55
CA SER A 574 17.40 13.03 -9.52
C SER A 574 18.62 12.28 -8.98
N LEU A 575 18.54 10.96 -8.77
CA LEU A 575 19.55 10.19 -8.05
C LEU A 575 20.94 10.25 -8.71
N TYR A 576 21.02 10.51 -10.02
CA TYR A 576 22.32 10.73 -10.67
C TYR A 576 23.03 12.02 -10.20
N ALA A 577 22.28 13.01 -9.69
CA ALA A 577 22.76 14.34 -9.34
C ALA A 577 21.97 14.94 -8.14
N ARG A 578 21.76 14.14 -7.09
CA ARG A 578 20.85 14.48 -5.99
C ARG A 578 21.27 15.70 -5.18
N GLU A 579 22.57 15.89 -4.95
CA GLU A 579 23.09 17.07 -4.20
C GLU A 579 22.84 18.36 -4.98
N TRP A 580 23.10 18.33 -6.29
CA TRP A 580 22.84 19.45 -7.19
C TRP A 580 21.35 19.79 -7.25
N ALA A 581 20.49 18.77 -7.22
CA ALA A 581 19.05 18.96 -7.14
C ALA A 581 18.59 19.57 -5.81
N GLN A 582 19.20 19.18 -4.68
CA GLN A 582 18.92 19.81 -3.38
C GLN A 582 19.36 21.27 -3.36
N TRP A 583 20.55 21.58 -3.88
CA TRP A 583 21.03 22.96 -4.03
C TRP A 583 20.08 23.80 -4.90
N TYR A 584 19.63 23.25 -6.04
CA TYR A 584 18.66 23.92 -6.91
C TYR A 584 17.32 24.17 -6.19
N LEU A 585 16.77 23.15 -5.53
CA LEU A 585 15.53 23.26 -4.73
C LEU A 585 15.63 24.27 -3.58
N ALA A 586 16.82 24.43 -3.00
CA ALA A 586 17.06 25.39 -1.93
C ALA A 586 17.22 26.84 -2.43
N GLY A 587 17.00 27.10 -3.73
CA GLY A 587 17.13 28.41 -4.35
C GLY A 587 18.58 28.76 -4.70
N GLY A 588 19.43 27.76 -4.95
CA GLY A 588 20.87 27.94 -5.17
C GLY A 588 21.23 28.84 -6.36
N LEU A 589 20.45 28.84 -7.45
CA LEU A 589 20.64 29.76 -8.58
C LEU A 589 20.34 31.22 -8.24
N TYR A 590 19.66 31.46 -7.11
CA TYR A 590 19.20 32.76 -6.65
C TYR A 590 19.93 33.22 -5.38
N ASP A 591 21.04 32.56 -5.01
CA ASP A 591 21.80 32.81 -3.78
C ASP A 591 20.94 32.82 -2.51
N HIS A 592 19.88 32.01 -2.49
CA HIS A 592 18.96 31.96 -1.37
C HIS A 592 19.65 31.42 -0.09
N PRO A 593 19.41 32.01 1.10
CA PRO A 593 20.10 31.63 2.33
C PRO A 593 20.03 30.13 2.67
N LEU A 594 18.90 29.46 2.38
CA LEU A 594 18.74 28.03 2.61
C LEU A 594 19.76 27.17 1.85
N ALA A 595 20.15 27.58 0.64
CA ALA A 595 21.18 26.87 -0.12
C ALA A 595 22.58 27.02 0.53
N LEU A 596 22.86 28.19 1.11
CA LEU A 596 24.12 28.50 1.79
C LEU A 596 24.22 27.82 3.16
N GLU A 597 23.14 27.86 3.95
CA GLU A 597 23.06 27.27 5.29
C GLU A 597 23.02 25.75 5.27
N GLY A 598 22.33 25.15 4.29
CA GLY A 598 22.26 23.69 4.10
C GLY A 598 23.57 23.05 3.62
N GLY A 599 24.57 23.86 3.23
CA GLY A 599 25.88 23.37 2.79
C GLY A 599 25.86 22.57 1.48
N HIS A 600 24.75 22.60 0.75
CA HIS A 600 24.63 21.99 -0.58
C HIS A 600 25.40 22.82 -1.60
N ARG A 601 26.01 22.15 -2.58
CA ARG A 601 26.76 22.82 -3.66
C ARG A 601 26.11 22.53 -4.99
N GLY A 602 26.02 23.54 -5.85
CA GLY A 602 25.57 23.36 -7.22
C GLY A 602 26.60 22.65 -8.11
N PRO A 603 26.20 22.30 -9.34
CA PRO A 603 27.15 21.85 -10.36
C PRO A 603 28.14 22.98 -10.68
N PRO A 604 29.40 22.65 -11.04
CA PRO A 604 30.34 23.64 -11.56
C PRO A 604 29.75 24.43 -12.72
N GLU A 605 30.08 25.72 -12.85
CA GLU A 605 29.50 26.60 -13.88
C GLU A 605 29.76 26.12 -15.31
N ASP A 606 30.89 25.45 -15.55
CA ASP A 606 31.28 24.85 -16.82
C ASP A 606 30.66 23.47 -17.07
N HIS A 607 29.98 22.88 -16.07
CA HIS A 607 29.34 21.59 -16.19
C HIS A 607 28.05 21.69 -17.03
N PRO A 608 27.79 20.76 -17.98
CA PRO A 608 26.59 20.79 -18.83
C PRO A 608 25.26 20.84 -18.06
N LEU A 609 25.18 20.21 -16.88
CA LEU A 609 23.98 20.26 -16.02
C LEU A 609 23.74 21.63 -15.38
N HIS A 610 24.77 22.46 -15.16
CA HIS A 610 24.56 23.85 -14.76
C HIS A 610 23.85 24.62 -15.87
N ARG A 611 24.30 24.45 -17.12
CA ARG A 611 23.63 25.00 -18.31
C ARG A 611 22.20 24.46 -18.47
N ALA A 612 21.97 23.17 -18.22
CA ALA A 612 20.64 22.58 -18.28
C ALA A 612 19.68 23.23 -17.26
N MET A 613 20.15 23.53 -16.04
CA MET A 613 19.37 24.25 -15.04
C MET A 613 19.04 25.67 -15.48
N LEU A 614 20.00 26.42 -16.04
CA LEU A 614 19.77 27.77 -16.56
C LEU A 614 18.74 27.78 -17.70
N LEU A 615 18.87 26.88 -18.67
CA LEU A 615 17.91 26.73 -19.76
C LEU A 615 16.50 26.40 -19.24
N TYR A 616 16.41 25.65 -18.15
CA TYR A 616 15.12 25.33 -17.54
C TYR A 616 14.51 26.53 -16.81
N GLU A 617 15.30 27.41 -16.19
CA GLU A 617 14.82 28.70 -15.68
C GLU A 617 14.31 29.61 -16.79
N ASP A 618 15.05 29.70 -17.91
CA ASP A 618 14.62 30.45 -19.10
C ASP A 618 13.31 29.86 -19.67
N LEU A 619 13.18 28.54 -19.69
CA LEU A 619 11.97 27.84 -20.16
C LEU A 619 10.74 28.19 -19.31
N LYS A 620 10.88 28.21 -17.98
CA LYS A 620 9.78 28.55 -17.07
C LYS A 620 9.27 29.98 -17.29
N THR A 621 10.12 30.87 -17.77
CA THR A 621 9.81 32.29 -18.03
C THR A 621 9.66 32.63 -19.52
N ALA A 622 9.62 31.61 -20.38
CA ALA A 622 9.49 31.79 -21.82
C ALA A 622 8.17 32.52 -22.18
N PRO A 623 8.21 33.47 -23.13
CA PRO A 623 7.04 34.30 -23.48
C PRO A 623 5.97 33.54 -24.27
N ASP A 624 6.35 32.46 -24.95
CA ASP A 624 5.45 31.67 -25.81
C ASP A 624 5.81 30.18 -25.80
N THR A 625 4.89 29.36 -26.30
CA THR A 625 5.00 27.89 -26.30
C THR A 625 6.11 27.38 -27.23
N GLU A 626 6.36 28.03 -28.36
CA GLU A 626 7.38 27.58 -29.32
C GLU A 626 8.79 27.77 -28.73
N THR A 627 9.04 28.94 -28.15
CA THR A 627 10.29 29.25 -27.42
C THR A 627 10.50 28.28 -26.26
N ARG A 628 9.45 28.04 -25.46
CA ARG A 628 9.47 27.09 -24.34
C ARG A 628 9.86 25.67 -24.79
N ASN A 629 9.23 25.17 -25.84
CA ASN A 629 9.50 23.84 -26.38
C ASN A 629 10.91 23.75 -26.99
N ALA A 630 11.39 24.83 -27.64
CA ALA A 630 12.75 24.89 -28.18
C ALA A 630 13.82 24.80 -27.08
N LEU A 631 13.66 25.52 -25.97
CA LEU A 631 14.56 25.44 -24.81
C LEU A 631 14.60 24.03 -24.22
N MET A 632 13.46 23.34 -24.15
CA MET A 632 13.43 21.94 -23.70
C MET A 632 14.23 21.04 -24.65
N ARG A 633 14.09 21.21 -25.96
CA ARG A 633 14.89 20.44 -26.94
C ARG A 633 16.39 20.71 -26.79
N ASP A 634 16.79 21.92 -26.45
CA ASP A 634 18.20 22.25 -26.16
C ASP A 634 18.72 21.54 -24.90
N ILE A 635 17.92 21.48 -23.83
CA ILE A 635 18.23 20.70 -22.63
C ILE A 635 18.41 19.22 -22.98
N LEU A 636 17.49 18.64 -23.76
CA LEU A 636 17.54 17.24 -24.18
C LEU A 636 18.79 16.95 -25.04
N ARG A 637 19.21 17.88 -25.89
CA ARG A 637 20.44 17.73 -26.70
C ARG A 637 21.70 17.66 -25.84
N LEU A 638 21.75 18.35 -24.70
CA LEU A 638 22.89 18.27 -23.77
C LEU A 638 23.08 16.84 -23.23
N ALA A 639 22.01 16.06 -23.12
CA ALA A 639 22.05 14.71 -22.58
C ALA A 639 22.57 13.66 -23.57
N ILE A 640 22.59 13.96 -24.89
CA ILE A 640 22.92 13.00 -25.94
C ILE A 640 24.28 12.36 -25.64
N ASP A 641 25.36 13.13 -25.64
CA ASP A 641 26.71 12.56 -25.47
C ASP A 641 27.06 12.21 -24.02
N GLU A 642 26.29 12.69 -23.05
CA GLU A 642 26.65 12.60 -21.64
C GLU A 642 26.19 11.30 -20.97
N VAL A 643 25.06 10.71 -21.38
CA VAL A 643 24.51 9.48 -20.76
C VAL A 643 24.45 9.60 -19.23
N TRP A 644 23.82 10.65 -18.71
CA TRP A 644 23.67 10.86 -17.25
C TRP A 644 22.85 9.75 -16.56
N THR A 645 21.97 9.13 -17.33
CA THR A 645 21.18 7.97 -16.93
C THR A 645 21.25 6.92 -18.03
N ILE A 646 21.13 5.64 -17.66
CA ILE A 646 21.26 4.51 -18.58
C ILE A 646 19.92 3.76 -18.61
N GLY A 647 19.18 3.91 -19.70
CA GLY A 647 17.94 3.19 -19.97
C GLY A 647 18.21 1.80 -20.54
N VAL A 648 17.29 0.85 -20.26
CA VAL A 648 17.40 -0.55 -20.71
C VAL A 648 16.46 -0.83 -21.87
N SER A 649 15.22 -0.35 -21.80
CA SER A 649 14.22 -0.56 -22.83
C SER A 649 13.25 0.62 -22.88
N SER A 650 12.51 0.72 -23.97
CA SER A 650 11.26 1.48 -23.97
C SER A 650 10.29 0.91 -22.94
N SER A 651 9.36 1.74 -22.48
CA SER A 651 8.28 1.26 -21.62
C SER A 651 7.27 0.46 -22.42
N PRO A 652 6.88 -0.72 -21.93
CA PRO A 652 5.71 -1.36 -22.48
C PRO A 652 4.45 -0.56 -22.08
N PRO A 653 3.31 -0.77 -22.74
CA PRO A 653 2.04 -0.14 -22.37
C PRO A 653 1.71 -0.29 -20.87
N THR A 654 0.99 0.68 -20.31
CA THR A 654 0.38 0.53 -18.99
C THR A 654 -0.83 -0.39 -19.11
N LEU A 655 -0.77 -1.54 -18.46
CA LEU A 655 -1.89 -2.49 -18.44
C LEU A 655 -3.00 -1.97 -17.53
N VAL A 656 -4.24 -2.01 -18.03
CA VAL A 656 -5.43 -1.71 -17.24
C VAL A 656 -6.44 -2.82 -17.42
N ALA A 657 -6.80 -3.51 -16.34
CA ALA A 657 -7.85 -4.51 -16.38
C ALA A 657 -9.19 -3.86 -16.03
N VAL A 658 -10.24 -4.13 -16.81
CA VAL A 658 -11.57 -3.54 -16.64
C VAL A 658 -12.63 -4.61 -16.83
N THR A 659 -13.53 -4.81 -15.86
CA THR A 659 -14.64 -5.76 -16.03
C THR A 659 -15.49 -5.40 -17.24
N ASN A 660 -16.01 -6.41 -17.94
CA ASN A 660 -16.78 -6.19 -19.16
C ASN A 660 -18.08 -5.42 -18.90
N ASP A 661 -18.62 -5.43 -17.68
CA ASP A 661 -19.82 -4.67 -17.33
C ASP A 661 -19.53 -3.16 -17.14
N LEU A 662 -18.28 -2.77 -16.83
CA LEU A 662 -17.86 -1.39 -16.61
C LEU A 662 -17.49 -0.70 -17.92
N ARG A 663 -18.17 0.41 -18.21
CA ARG A 663 -18.12 1.18 -19.47
C ARG A 663 -17.68 2.61 -19.23
N ASN A 664 -17.48 3.34 -20.33
CA ASN A 664 -16.91 4.68 -20.36
C ASN A 664 -15.44 4.75 -19.92
N VAL A 665 -14.74 3.62 -19.85
CA VAL A 665 -13.28 3.62 -19.65
C VAL A 665 -12.60 3.86 -21.00
N PRO A 666 -11.83 4.95 -21.18
CA PRO A 666 -11.20 5.23 -22.48
C PRO A 666 -10.21 4.14 -22.88
N GLU A 667 -10.24 3.76 -24.16
CA GLU A 667 -9.31 2.77 -24.74
C GLU A 667 -7.86 3.29 -24.76
N VAL A 668 -7.68 4.62 -24.94
CA VAL A 668 -6.36 5.27 -25.03
C VAL A 668 -6.27 6.43 -24.04
N VAL A 669 -5.35 6.29 -23.09
CA VAL A 669 -4.98 7.32 -22.10
C VAL A 669 -3.46 7.35 -22.02
N VAL A 670 -2.88 8.54 -21.84
CA VAL A 670 -1.47 8.65 -21.43
C VAL A 670 -1.42 8.52 -19.92
N ALA A 671 -0.87 7.39 -19.46
CA ALA A 671 -0.73 7.03 -18.07
C ALA A 671 0.60 7.55 -17.50
N THR A 672 0.53 8.54 -16.62
CA THR A 672 1.68 9.09 -15.91
C THR A 672 1.27 9.72 -14.59
N TRP A 673 2.24 9.88 -13.68
CA TRP A 673 2.04 10.52 -12.38
C TRP A 673 1.55 11.97 -12.53
N ASP A 674 2.12 12.76 -13.44
CA ASP A 674 1.75 14.18 -13.54
C ASP A 674 0.32 14.40 -14.04
N PHE A 675 -0.21 13.47 -14.83
CA PHE A 675 -1.61 13.49 -15.27
C PHE A 675 -2.56 12.92 -14.21
N LEU A 676 -2.00 12.44 -13.10
CA LEU A 676 -2.65 11.77 -11.98
C LEU A 676 -3.53 10.60 -12.42
N SER A 677 -3.09 9.85 -13.44
CA SER A 677 -3.84 8.72 -14.00
C SER A 677 -4.22 7.69 -12.92
N PRO A 678 -5.49 7.23 -12.86
CA PRO A 678 -6.55 7.37 -13.85
C PRO A 678 -7.43 8.64 -13.76
N ARG A 679 -7.04 9.69 -13.03
CA ARG A 679 -7.84 10.93 -12.95
C ARG A 679 -8.10 11.55 -14.32
N ASN A 680 -7.11 11.55 -15.22
CA ASN A 680 -7.28 12.01 -16.61
C ASN A 680 -8.16 11.09 -17.47
N ALA A 681 -8.55 9.91 -16.97
CA ALA A 681 -9.53 9.03 -17.61
C ALA A 681 -10.98 9.28 -17.13
N TYR A 682 -11.19 10.25 -16.23
CA TYR A 682 -12.49 10.67 -15.70
C TYR A 682 -13.35 9.53 -15.12
N PRO A 683 -12.90 8.84 -14.05
CA PRO A 683 -13.60 7.70 -13.46
C PRO A 683 -15.04 8.00 -13.03
N GLU A 684 -15.37 9.26 -12.73
CA GLU A 684 -16.73 9.70 -12.41
C GLU A 684 -17.74 9.43 -13.53
N THR A 685 -17.27 9.29 -14.78
CA THR A 685 -18.11 8.95 -15.94
C THR A 685 -18.28 7.44 -16.15
N PHE A 686 -17.58 6.60 -15.36
CA PHE A 686 -17.67 5.14 -15.50
C PHE A 686 -19.00 4.65 -14.95
N TYR A 687 -19.62 3.70 -15.66
CA TYR A 687 -20.91 3.12 -15.26
C TYR A 687 -20.99 1.63 -15.54
N PHE A 688 -21.83 0.92 -14.78
CA PHE A 688 -22.15 -0.48 -15.04
C PHE A 688 -23.34 -0.61 -15.97
N ARG A 689 -23.28 -1.48 -16.99
CA ARG A 689 -24.43 -1.73 -17.87
C ARG A 689 -25.58 -2.40 -17.14
N THR A 690 -25.26 -3.36 -16.28
CA THR A 690 -26.27 -4.25 -15.68
C THR A 690 -26.24 -4.31 -14.16
N ARG A 691 -25.08 -4.13 -13.51
CA ARG A 691 -24.92 -4.28 -12.06
C ARG A 691 -25.68 -3.21 -11.27
N THR A 692 -26.35 -3.64 -10.21
CA THR A 692 -27.01 -2.78 -9.20
C THR A 692 -26.71 -3.32 -7.80
N ASP A 693 -26.55 -2.44 -6.81
CA ASP A 693 -26.29 -2.85 -5.43
C ASP A 693 -27.54 -3.46 -4.76
N SER A 694 -27.31 -4.29 -3.74
CA SER A 694 -28.40 -4.91 -2.98
C SER A 694 -29.23 -3.85 -2.21
N PRO A 695 -30.52 -4.12 -1.91
CA PRO A 695 -31.34 -3.20 -1.11
C PRO A 695 -30.71 -2.85 0.26
N GLY A 696 -29.98 -3.79 0.86
CA GLY A 696 -29.25 -3.57 2.11
C GLY A 696 -28.09 -2.58 1.94
N ALA A 697 -27.29 -2.73 0.88
CA ALA A 697 -26.21 -1.81 0.55
C ALA A 697 -26.74 -0.39 0.26
N ILE A 698 -27.86 -0.28 -0.47
CA ILE A 698 -28.52 1.01 -0.74
C ILE A 698 -29.00 1.67 0.56
N ALA A 699 -29.64 0.91 1.45
CA ALA A 699 -30.09 1.43 2.75
C ALA A 699 -28.92 1.92 3.61
N GLN A 700 -27.80 1.19 3.61
CA GLN A 700 -26.58 1.59 4.30
C GLN A 700 -25.98 2.87 3.69
N MET A 701 -25.87 2.95 2.36
CA MET A 701 -25.39 4.16 1.68
C MET A 701 -26.21 5.39 2.07
N ARG A 702 -27.55 5.27 2.15
CA ARG A 702 -28.40 6.37 2.62
C ARG A 702 -28.07 6.78 4.05
N GLN A 703 -27.83 5.82 4.95
CA GLN A 703 -27.42 6.14 6.32
C GLN A 703 -26.05 6.82 6.38
N GLU A 704 -25.09 6.39 5.58
CA GLU A 704 -23.76 7.02 5.48
C GLU A 704 -23.85 8.46 4.95
N LEU A 705 -24.77 8.73 4.02
CA LEU A 705 -25.03 10.09 3.52
C LEU A 705 -25.66 10.99 4.58
N LEU A 706 -26.53 10.45 5.44
CA LEU A 706 -27.20 11.20 6.50
C LEU A 706 -26.33 11.39 7.75
N ARG A 707 -25.46 10.42 8.06
CA ARG A 707 -24.70 10.39 9.31
C ARG A 707 -23.22 10.05 9.06
N VAL A 708 -22.39 11.06 9.22
CA VAL A 708 -20.93 10.88 9.25
C VAL A 708 -20.56 10.10 10.51
N THR A 709 -19.78 9.04 10.35
CA THR A 709 -19.16 8.32 11.46
C THR A 709 -17.73 8.82 11.61
N PRO A 710 -17.45 9.68 12.61
CA PRO A 710 -16.13 10.28 12.79
C PRO A 710 -15.10 9.23 13.23
N TRP A 711 -13.83 9.63 13.35
CA TRP A 711 -12.82 8.77 13.96
C TRP A 711 -13.26 8.23 15.33
N PRO A 712 -12.88 6.99 15.69
CA PRO A 712 -13.19 6.41 16.97
C PRO A 712 -12.85 7.41 18.06
N GLN A 713 -13.81 7.73 18.92
CA GLN A 713 -13.50 8.45 20.14
C GLN A 713 -12.51 7.57 20.89
N ALA A 714 -11.26 8.03 21.04
CA ALA A 714 -10.34 7.34 21.92
C ALA A 714 -11.06 7.16 23.24
N ALA A 715 -11.01 5.95 23.81
CA ALA A 715 -11.55 5.70 25.13
C ALA A 715 -10.70 6.47 26.16
N GLY A 716 -10.91 7.78 26.23
CA GLY A 716 -10.53 8.63 27.34
C GLY A 716 -11.53 8.43 28.48
N PRO A 717 -11.15 8.76 29.72
CA PRO A 717 -12.08 8.73 30.83
C PRO A 717 -13.23 9.68 30.51
N ALA A 718 -14.38 9.09 30.15
CA ALA A 718 -15.71 9.66 30.18
C ALA A 718 -15.74 11.19 30.38
N ALA A 719 -15.54 11.96 29.30
CA ALA A 719 -15.87 13.37 29.35
C ALA A 719 -17.35 13.48 29.76
N VAL A 720 -17.61 14.35 30.74
CA VAL A 720 -18.89 14.55 31.41
C VAL A 720 -19.87 15.14 30.40
N VAL A 721 -20.49 14.27 29.60
CA VAL A 721 -21.74 14.56 28.89
C VAL A 721 -22.82 13.84 29.69
N GLU A 722 -23.96 14.50 29.95
CA GLU A 722 -25.10 13.90 30.63
C GLU A 722 -25.54 12.61 29.92
N ARG A 723 -25.06 11.48 30.44
CA ARG A 723 -25.34 10.17 29.83
C ARG A 723 -26.83 9.87 29.91
N SER A 724 -27.41 9.47 28.79
CA SER A 724 -28.78 8.96 28.75
C SER A 724 -28.93 7.74 29.68
N ALA A 725 -30.15 7.43 30.13
CA ALA A 725 -30.39 6.25 30.98
C ALA A 725 -29.89 4.95 30.32
N ALA A 726 -29.98 4.86 29.00
CA ALA A 726 -29.47 3.73 28.21
C ALA A 726 -27.93 3.63 28.25
N GLU A 727 -27.22 4.75 28.18
CA GLU A 727 -25.74 4.78 28.27
C GLU A 727 -25.23 4.48 29.68
N ARG A 728 -25.97 4.88 30.72
CA ARG A 728 -25.66 4.49 32.11
C ARG A 728 -25.84 2.99 32.31
N LEU A 729 -26.92 2.43 31.76
CA LEU A 729 -27.17 0.98 31.79
C LEU A 729 -26.10 0.23 30.99
N ALA A 730 -25.74 0.70 29.80
CA ALA A 730 -24.66 0.12 28.99
C ALA A 730 -23.30 0.23 29.69
N GLY A 731 -23.01 1.34 30.37
CA GLY A 731 -21.81 1.52 31.19
C GLY A 731 -21.75 0.55 32.37
N LEU A 732 -22.86 0.40 33.10
CA LEU A 732 -23.00 -0.60 34.17
C LEU A 732 -22.86 -2.03 33.64
N LEU A 733 -23.48 -2.35 32.51
CA LEU A 733 -23.35 -3.65 31.86
C LEU A 733 -21.91 -3.92 31.42
N ARG A 734 -21.20 -2.94 30.86
CA ARG A 734 -19.77 -3.06 30.51
C ARG A 734 -18.91 -3.31 31.75
N ILE A 735 -19.15 -2.57 32.84
CA ILE A 735 -18.45 -2.80 34.11
C ILE A 735 -18.75 -4.22 34.61
N LEU A 736 -20.00 -4.65 34.64
CA LEU A 736 -20.39 -5.99 35.05
C LEU A 736 -19.81 -7.09 34.14
N ILE A 737 -19.73 -6.86 32.83
CA ILE A 737 -19.11 -7.77 31.86
C ILE A 737 -17.63 -8.00 32.16
N TRP A 738 -16.92 -7.03 32.73
CA TRP A 738 -15.52 -7.21 33.16
C TRP A 738 -15.40 -7.66 34.62
N LEU A 739 -16.25 -7.14 35.50
CA LEU A 739 -16.19 -7.38 36.94
C LEU A 739 -16.64 -8.80 37.30
N ILE A 740 -17.69 -9.32 36.65
CA ILE A 740 -18.20 -10.68 36.89
C ILE A 740 -17.13 -11.74 36.57
N PRO A 741 -16.53 -11.79 35.36
CA PRO A 741 -15.47 -12.75 35.08
C PRO A 741 -14.22 -12.52 35.93
N THR A 742 -13.84 -11.27 36.24
CA THR A 742 -12.69 -10.98 37.11
C THR A 742 -12.94 -11.48 38.54
N CYS A 743 -14.13 -11.24 39.09
CA CYS A 743 -14.54 -11.77 40.40
C CYS A 743 -14.69 -13.29 40.38
N LEU A 744 -15.17 -13.89 39.29
CA LEU A 744 -15.23 -15.34 39.11
C LEU A 744 -13.83 -15.95 39.07
N VAL A 745 -12.90 -15.35 38.33
CA VAL A 745 -11.49 -15.78 38.27
C VAL A 745 -10.84 -15.61 39.64
N ALA A 746 -11.09 -14.51 40.35
CA ALA A 746 -10.60 -14.32 41.71
C ALA A 746 -11.19 -15.34 42.68
N LEU A 747 -12.51 -15.56 42.67
CA LEU A 747 -13.19 -16.58 43.49
C LEU A 747 -12.67 -17.99 43.22
N VAL A 748 -12.46 -18.32 41.95
CA VAL A 748 -11.90 -19.61 41.51
C VAL A 748 -10.43 -19.73 41.92
N ALA A 749 -9.64 -18.66 41.83
CA ALA A 749 -8.26 -18.62 42.28
C ALA A 749 -8.15 -18.78 43.81
N PHE A 750 -8.99 -18.10 44.58
CA PHE A 750 -9.07 -18.26 46.03
C PHE A 750 -9.51 -19.67 46.44
N ARG A 751 -10.40 -20.30 45.67
CA ARG A 751 -10.88 -21.66 45.93
C ARG A 751 -9.89 -22.75 45.48
N HIS A 752 -8.99 -22.46 44.54
CA HIS A 752 -8.06 -23.42 43.96
C HIS A 752 -6.63 -22.85 43.94
N PRO A 753 -5.77 -23.23 44.91
CA PRO A 753 -4.38 -22.74 45.03
C PRO A 753 -3.54 -22.91 43.76
N PHE A 754 -3.81 -23.95 42.96
CA PHE A 754 -3.19 -24.16 41.67
C PHE A 754 -3.50 -23.01 40.68
N ILE A 755 -4.74 -22.55 40.63
CA ILE A 755 -5.17 -21.47 39.73
C ILE A 755 -4.57 -20.14 40.19
N ALA A 756 -4.55 -19.87 41.49
CA ALA A 756 -3.86 -18.70 42.04
C ALA A 756 -2.37 -18.69 41.69
N ARG A 757 -1.67 -19.84 41.83
CA ARG A 757 -0.26 -19.97 41.46
C ARG A 757 -0.03 -19.70 39.97
N ARG A 758 -0.90 -20.20 39.09
CA ARG A 758 -0.79 -19.96 37.64
C ARG A 758 -0.99 -18.49 37.27
N LEU A 759 -1.98 -17.83 37.88
CA LEU A 759 -2.20 -16.39 37.70
C LEU A 759 -1.03 -15.55 38.24
N LEU A 760 -0.41 -15.97 39.35
CA LEU A 760 0.76 -15.28 39.90
C LEU A 760 2.01 -15.48 39.04
N ILE A 761 2.18 -16.62 38.38
CA ILE A 761 3.28 -16.87 37.43
C ILE A 761 3.08 -16.09 36.12
N LEU A 762 1.83 -15.87 35.70
CA LEU A 762 1.51 -15.14 34.47
C LEU A 762 2.07 -13.71 34.47
N VAL A 763 2.01 -13.01 35.61
CA VAL A 763 2.51 -11.64 35.75
C VAL A 763 4.01 -11.50 35.48
N PRO A 764 4.93 -12.19 36.20
CA PRO A 764 6.37 -12.12 35.91
C PRO A 764 6.71 -12.69 34.54
N THR A 765 5.97 -13.67 34.01
CA THR A 765 6.18 -14.15 32.63
C THR A 765 5.92 -13.05 31.61
N LEU A 766 4.77 -12.36 31.69
CA LEU A 766 4.47 -11.25 30.78
C LEU A 766 5.44 -10.09 30.94
N PHE A 767 5.90 -9.82 32.16
CA PHE A 767 6.92 -8.80 32.42
C PHE A 767 8.28 -9.13 31.79
N ILE A 768 8.73 -10.39 31.88
CA ILE A 768 9.97 -10.80 31.21
C ILE A 768 9.80 -10.71 29.68
N ILE A 769 8.64 -11.14 29.17
CA ILE A 769 8.34 -11.06 27.74
C ILE A 769 8.32 -9.60 27.27
N SER A 770 7.77 -8.66 28.06
CA SER A 770 7.77 -7.24 27.68
C SER A 770 9.17 -6.66 27.60
N ILE A 771 10.07 -7.01 28.53
CA ILE A 771 11.48 -6.62 28.46
C ILE A 771 12.14 -7.19 27.20
N VAL A 772 12.01 -8.50 26.96
CA VAL A 772 12.61 -9.16 25.79
C VAL A 772 12.09 -8.56 24.49
N THR A 773 10.78 -8.34 24.40
CA THR A 773 10.13 -7.73 23.24
C THR A 773 10.66 -6.32 23.03
N PHE A 774 10.74 -5.51 24.08
CA PHE A 774 11.28 -4.15 23.99
C PHE A 774 12.76 -4.11 23.58
N VAL A 775 13.58 -5.01 24.10
CA VAL A 775 14.99 -5.13 23.67
C VAL A 775 15.06 -5.51 22.19
N ILE A 776 14.24 -6.46 21.72
CA ILE A 776 14.21 -6.85 20.30
C ILE A 776 13.82 -5.69 19.39
N ILE A 777 12.88 -4.84 19.82
CA ILE A 777 12.44 -3.63 19.12
C ILE A 777 13.58 -2.61 18.99
N GLU A 778 14.41 -2.47 20.03
CA GLU A 778 15.50 -1.47 20.10
C GLU A 778 16.84 -1.98 19.54
N LEU A 779 16.94 -3.27 19.15
CA LEU A 779 18.17 -3.88 18.63
C LEU A 779 18.56 -3.44 17.20
N PRO A 780 17.62 -3.28 16.24
CA PRO A 780 17.96 -2.84 14.89
C PRO A 780 18.58 -1.44 14.88
N PRO A 781 19.69 -1.21 14.15
CA PRO A 781 20.25 0.13 13.98
C PRO A 781 19.34 0.96 13.05
N GLY A 782 18.59 1.89 13.64
CA GLY A 782 17.61 2.74 12.96
C GLY A 782 16.20 2.15 12.94
N ASP A 783 15.20 3.02 13.07
CA ASP A 783 13.78 2.73 12.99
C ASP A 783 13.08 3.66 11.98
N PHE A 784 11.76 3.50 11.81
CA PHE A 784 10.95 4.37 10.95
C PHE A 784 11.22 5.86 11.22
N LEU A 785 11.25 6.26 12.49
CA LEU A 785 11.37 7.66 12.90
C LEU A 785 12.75 8.21 12.63
N THR A 786 13.80 7.44 12.89
CA THR A 786 15.19 7.80 12.60
C THR A 786 15.35 8.10 11.12
N THR A 787 14.82 7.24 10.25
CA THR A 787 14.90 7.48 8.80
C THR A 787 14.05 8.65 8.36
N ARG A 788 12.83 8.79 8.91
CA ARG A 788 11.95 9.92 8.60
C ARG A 788 12.58 11.25 9.02
N ILE A 789 13.19 11.30 10.20
CA ILE A 789 13.94 12.45 10.70
C ILE A 789 15.12 12.73 9.78
N MET A 790 15.90 11.73 9.36
CA MET A 790 16.99 11.94 8.40
C MET A 790 16.50 12.49 7.04
N GLU A 791 15.36 12.02 6.55
CA GLU A 791 14.74 12.54 5.32
C GLU A 791 14.34 14.01 5.46
N LEU A 792 13.70 14.35 6.58
CA LEU A 792 13.26 15.70 6.94
C LEU A 792 14.45 16.64 7.17
N GLU A 793 15.50 16.16 7.85
CA GLU A 793 16.76 16.90 8.03
C GLU A 793 17.44 17.14 6.68
N ALA A 794 17.37 16.17 5.76
CA ALA A 794 17.96 16.27 4.43
C ALA A 794 17.17 17.15 3.45
N SER A 795 15.88 17.43 3.70
CA SER A 795 15.12 18.41 2.91
C SER A 795 15.35 19.85 3.37
N GLY A 796 15.80 20.05 4.62
CA GLY A 796 16.34 21.34 5.10
C GLY A 796 15.31 22.47 5.18
N ARG A 797 14.00 22.17 5.16
CA ARG A 797 12.95 23.19 5.22
C ARG A 797 12.58 23.47 6.68
N ALA A 798 12.18 24.70 6.99
CA ALA A 798 11.83 25.09 8.35
C ALA A 798 10.69 24.24 8.96
N ALA A 799 9.69 23.86 8.17
CA ALA A 799 8.61 22.97 8.63
C ALA A 799 9.09 21.54 8.94
N ASP A 800 10.17 21.09 8.30
CA ASP A 800 10.73 19.77 8.55
C ASP A 800 11.41 19.71 9.92
N LEU A 801 12.00 20.81 10.40
CA LEU A 801 12.61 20.91 11.74
C LEU A 801 11.57 20.83 12.86
N GLU A 802 10.44 21.52 12.71
CA GLU A 802 9.33 21.42 13.68
C GLU A 802 8.68 20.04 13.65
N GLU A 803 8.54 19.43 12.48
CA GLU A 803 8.09 18.04 12.34
C GLU A 803 9.05 17.05 13.02
N ILE A 804 10.37 17.27 12.93
CA ILE A 804 11.38 16.47 13.63
C ILE A 804 11.23 16.61 15.15
N GLU A 805 11.14 17.83 15.67
CA GLU A 805 10.92 18.07 17.10
C GLU A 805 9.63 17.42 17.58
N ARG A 806 8.55 17.53 16.79
CA ARG A 806 7.29 16.86 17.07
C ARG A 806 7.41 15.33 17.12
N LEU A 807 8.14 14.72 16.18
CA LEU A 807 8.35 13.27 16.18
C LEU A 807 9.21 12.83 17.36
N ARG A 808 10.21 13.64 17.75
CA ARG A 808 11.03 13.41 18.95
C ARG A 808 10.18 13.47 20.21
N ASP A 809 9.31 14.47 20.34
CA ASP A 809 8.40 14.60 21.47
C ASP A 809 7.35 13.48 21.51
N MET A 810 6.71 13.16 20.39
CA MET A 810 5.63 12.18 20.30
C MET A 810 6.07 10.77 20.73
N PHE A 811 7.30 10.38 20.40
CA PHE A 811 7.85 9.06 20.73
C PHE A 811 8.89 9.11 21.85
N PHE A 812 9.04 10.26 22.51
CA PHE A 812 9.96 10.48 23.62
C PHE A 812 11.41 10.09 23.27
N LEU A 813 11.87 10.40 22.06
CA LEU A 813 13.16 9.93 21.54
C LEU A 813 14.35 10.49 22.33
N ASP A 814 14.20 11.65 22.96
CA ASP A 814 15.23 12.30 23.78
C ASP A 814 15.35 11.71 25.20
N GLU A 815 14.41 10.85 25.60
CA GLU A 815 14.43 10.19 26.90
C GLU A 815 15.33 8.96 26.92
N ALA A 816 15.81 8.60 28.11
CA ALA A 816 16.58 7.38 28.29
C ALA A 816 15.72 6.14 27.97
N VAL A 817 16.32 5.11 27.38
CA VAL A 817 15.64 3.87 26.93
C VAL A 817 14.73 3.25 28.00
N TRP A 818 15.15 3.29 29.27
CA TRP A 818 14.35 2.77 30.39
C TRP A 818 13.09 3.60 30.67
N GLN A 819 13.10 4.92 30.46
CA GLN A 819 11.92 5.78 30.59
C GLN A 819 10.91 5.48 29.50
N ARG A 820 11.38 5.37 28.25
CA ARG A 820 10.56 4.93 27.11
C ARG A 820 9.90 3.57 27.37
N TYR A 821 10.63 2.62 27.93
CA TYR A 821 10.08 1.33 28.35
C TYR A 821 8.98 1.47 29.42
N LEU A 822 9.19 2.30 30.44
CA LEU A 822 8.17 2.53 31.49
C LEU A 822 6.91 3.22 30.94
N ARG A 823 7.04 4.14 29.97
CA ARG A 823 5.89 4.76 29.29
C ARG A 823 5.18 3.76 28.39
N TRP A 824 5.91 3.00 27.57
CA TRP A 824 5.34 1.97 26.70
C TRP A 824 4.58 0.89 27.48
N THR A 825 5.15 0.41 28.59
CA THR A 825 4.45 -0.53 29.49
C THR A 825 3.29 0.12 30.25
N GLY A 826 3.27 1.44 30.39
CA GLY A 826 2.27 2.17 31.16
C GLY A 826 2.54 2.21 32.67
N VAL A 827 3.74 1.80 33.10
CA VAL A 827 4.18 1.92 34.50
C VAL A 827 4.41 3.39 34.85
N TYR A 828 4.91 4.19 33.92
CA TYR A 828 5.20 5.62 34.13
C TYR A 828 3.96 6.43 34.49
N TRP A 829 2.79 6.04 33.97
CA TRP A 829 1.49 6.64 34.29
C TRP A 829 1.21 6.70 35.80
N PHE A 830 1.65 5.71 36.58
CA PHE A 830 1.43 5.69 38.04
C PHE A 830 2.26 6.74 38.80
N PHE A 831 3.22 7.38 38.12
CA PHE A 831 4.02 8.47 38.67
C PHE A 831 3.59 9.83 38.12
N SER A 832 3.23 9.92 36.84
CA SER A 832 2.87 11.19 36.20
C SER A 832 1.38 11.51 36.22
N TYR A 833 0.50 10.49 36.27
CA TYR A 833 -0.95 10.58 36.08
C TYR A 833 -1.39 11.27 34.78
N SER A 834 -0.47 11.49 33.82
CA SER A 834 -0.76 12.12 32.53
C SER A 834 -1.36 11.12 31.57
N SER A 835 -2.38 11.54 30.81
CA SER A 835 -2.99 10.68 29.78
C SER A 835 -2.01 10.29 28.66
N ALA A 836 -0.99 11.11 28.43
CA ALA A 836 0.10 10.84 27.48
C ALA A 836 0.93 9.60 27.85
N ASP A 837 0.94 9.24 29.15
CA ASP A 837 1.84 8.20 29.68
C ASP A 837 1.16 6.84 29.86
N THR A 838 -0.06 6.73 29.34
CA THR A 838 -0.79 5.47 29.32
C THR A 838 -0.16 4.50 28.32
N GLY A 839 0.08 3.28 28.77
CA GLY A 839 0.67 2.21 27.97
C GLY A 839 -0.08 0.89 28.13
N LEU A 840 0.65 -0.22 27.96
CA LEU A 840 0.08 -1.57 27.92
C LEU A 840 -0.81 -1.90 29.13
N LEU A 841 -0.41 -1.49 30.34
CA LEU A 841 -1.17 -1.75 31.57
C LEU A 841 -2.54 -1.06 31.61
N GLN A 842 -2.70 0.08 30.93
CA GLN A 842 -3.98 0.78 30.78
C GLN A 842 -4.75 0.31 29.53
N GLY A 843 -4.29 -0.77 28.87
CA GLY A 843 -4.88 -1.31 27.66
C GLY A 843 -4.52 -0.51 26.39
N GLN A 844 -3.44 0.27 26.41
CA GLN A 844 -2.98 1.07 25.27
C GLN A 844 -1.75 0.42 24.64
N LEU A 845 -1.85 0.04 23.38
CA LEU A 845 -0.78 -0.60 22.61
C LEU A 845 0.21 0.40 21.99
N GLY A 846 0.12 1.69 22.35
CA GLY A 846 0.97 2.74 21.79
C GLY A 846 0.51 3.23 20.41
N ARG A 847 1.45 3.82 19.66
CA ARG A 847 1.23 4.39 18.33
C ARG A 847 2.12 3.71 17.29
N SER A 848 1.57 3.58 16.08
CA SER A 848 2.34 3.23 14.89
C SER A 848 3.36 4.33 14.63
N MET A 849 4.64 3.99 14.52
CA MET A 849 5.63 4.95 14.03
C MET A 849 5.32 5.35 12.58
N ALA A 850 4.73 4.43 11.81
CA ALA A 850 4.56 4.65 10.38
C ALA A 850 3.42 5.59 10.00
N THR A 851 2.33 5.49 10.73
CA THR A 851 1.10 6.25 10.47
C THR A 851 0.80 7.27 11.57
N GLY A 852 1.45 7.16 12.73
CA GLY A 852 1.09 7.94 13.93
C GLY A 852 -0.21 7.47 14.61
N ASP A 853 -0.97 6.56 13.99
CA ASP A 853 -2.27 6.13 14.50
C ASP A 853 -2.16 5.22 15.75
N PRO A 854 -3.15 5.25 16.66
CA PRO A 854 -3.18 4.35 17.80
C PRO A 854 -3.25 2.88 17.37
N VAL A 855 -2.33 2.06 17.87
CA VAL A 855 -2.21 0.63 17.54
C VAL A 855 -3.51 -0.13 17.85
N ASN A 856 -4.22 0.24 18.92
CA ASN A 856 -5.51 -0.36 19.28
C ASN A 856 -6.54 -0.33 18.14
N GLN A 857 -6.57 0.77 17.38
CA GLN A 857 -7.52 0.94 16.26
C GLN A 857 -7.12 0.08 15.07
N LEU A 858 -5.82 -0.03 14.82
CA LEU A 858 -5.26 -0.83 13.73
C LEU A 858 -5.36 -2.34 14.03
N VAL A 859 -5.39 -2.77 15.28
CA VAL A 859 -5.27 -4.19 15.64
C VAL A 859 -6.58 -4.81 16.16
N GLY A 860 -7.51 -4.00 16.68
CA GLY A 860 -8.72 -4.47 17.39
C GLY A 860 -9.52 -5.55 16.66
N ASP A 861 -10.01 -5.26 15.45
CA ASP A 861 -10.80 -6.22 14.66
C ASP A 861 -9.97 -7.43 14.23
N ARG A 862 -8.68 -7.22 13.92
CA ARG A 862 -7.76 -8.28 13.51
C ARG A 862 -7.53 -9.30 14.63
N ILE A 863 -7.48 -8.87 15.90
CA ILE A 863 -7.40 -9.79 17.06
C ILE A 863 -8.65 -10.66 17.12
N LEU A 864 -9.84 -10.06 17.02
CA LEU A 864 -11.10 -10.80 17.08
C LEU A 864 -11.17 -11.86 15.97
N LEU A 865 -10.87 -11.47 14.73
CA LEU A 865 -10.88 -12.39 13.58
C LEU A 865 -9.82 -13.49 13.73
N THR A 866 -8.63 -13.16 14.25
CA THR A 866 -7.58 -14.15 14.55
C THR A 866 -8.05 -15.16 15.60
N VAL A 867 -8.72 -14.70 16.66
CA VAL A 867 -9.28 -15.59 17.70
C VAL A 867 -10.40 -16.47 17.14
N LEU A 868 -11.31 -15.93 16.33
CA LEU A 868 -12.40 -16.69 15.71
C LEU A 868 -11.86 -17.78 14.78
N ILE A 869 -10.90 -17.44 13.91
CA ILE A 869 -10.24 -18.42 13.02
C ILE A 869 -9.51 -19.48 13.85
N SER A 870 -8.79 -19.07 14.89
CA SER A 870 -8.06 -19.99 15.77
C SER A 870 -9.01 -20.98 16.47
N LEU A 871 -10.10 -20.47 17.04
CA LEU A 871 -11.11 -21.31 17.71
C LEU A 871 -11.77 -22.27 16.72
N GLY A 872 -12.16 -21.78 15.54
CA GLY A 872 -12.71 -22.61 14.47
C GLY A 872 -11.74 -23.71 14.03
N THR A 873 -10.45 -23.37 13.91
CA THR A 873 -9.37 -24.30 13.57
C THR A 873 -9.21 -25.38 14.64
N ILE A 874 -9.21 -25.01 15.93
CA ILE A 874 -9.15 -25.96 17.05
C ILE A 874 -10.34 -26.91 17.00
N LEU A 875 -11.55 -26.36 16.87
CA LEU A 875 -12.78 -27.15 16.85
C LEU A 875 -12.81 -28.13 15.68
N LEU A 876 -12.48 -27.68 14.46
CA LEU A 876 -12.39 -28.55 13.28
C LEU A 876 -11.32 -29.64 13.48
N THR A 877 -10.14 -29.24 13.94
CA THR A 877 -9.02 -30.17 14.19
C THR A 877 -9.43 -31.25 15.16
N TRP A 878 -10.07 -30.91 16.27
CA TRP A 878 -10.51 -31.87 17.28
C TRP A 878 -11.66 -32.74 16.77
N LEU A 879 -12.63 -32.14 16.07
CA LEU A 879 -13.77 -32.82 15.47
C LEU A 879 -13.33 -33.93 14.52
N LEU A 880 -12.24 -33.73 13.78
CA LEU A 880 -11.69 -34.72 12.86
C LEU A 880 -10.66 -35.64 13.53
N ALA A 881 -9.69 -35.09 14.26
CA ALA A 881 -8.56 -35.85 14.75
C ALA A 881 -8.92 -36.82 15.88
N VAL A 882 -9.84 -36.46 16.78
CA VAL A 882 -10.21 -37.31 17.91
C VAL A 882 -10.94 -38.57 17.42
N PRO A 883 -12.02 -38.51 16.62
CA PRO A 883 -12.70 -39.72 16.14
C PRO A 883 -11.80 -40.58 15.27
N ILE A 884 -11.04 -39.97 14.35
CA ILE A 884 -10.17 -40.68 13.42
C ILE A 884 -9.01 -41.36 14.16
N GLY A 885 -8.38 -40.66 15.11
CA GLY A 885 -7.32 -41.21 15.95
C GLY A 885 -7.80 -42.33 16.87
N ILE A 886 -9.00 -42.20 17.46
CA ILE A 886 -9.63 -43.29 18.24
C ILE A 886 -9.86 -44.52 17.36
N TYR A 887 -10.45 -44.31 16.18
CA TYR A 887 -10.74 -45.39 15.24
C TYR A 887 -9.46 -46.11 14.79
N SER A 888 -8.43 -45.34 14.41
CA SER A 888 -7.13 -45.85 13.97
C SER A 888 -6.41 -46.64 15.07
N ALA A 889 -6.42 -46.18 16.34
CA ALA A 889 -5.82 -46.91 17.45
C ALA A 889 -6.55 -48.22 17.78
N VAL A 890 -7.89 -48.20 17.77
CA VAL A 890 -8.71 -49.39 18.09
C VAL A 890 -8.62 -50.43 16.97
N ARG A 891 -8.48 -50.01 15.71
CA ARG A 891 -8.36 -50.88 14.54
C ARG A 891 -6.96 -50.86 13.92
N GLN A 892 -5.93 -50.85 14.76
CA GLN A 892 -4.55 -50.85 14.31
C GLN A 892 -4.25 -51.96 13.28
N TYR A 893 -3.43 -51.64 12.28
CA TYR A 893 -2.99 -52.56 11.21
C TYR A 893 -4.09 -53.05 10.25
N THR A 894 -5.26 -52.41 10.26
CA THR A 894 -6.31 -52.67 9.26
C THR A 894 -6.10 -51.84 7.99
N LEU A 895 -6.71 -52.25 6.87
CA LEU A 895 -6.67 -51.47 5.63
C LEU A 895 -7.18 -50.03 5.84
N THR A 896 -8.23 -49.86 6.63
CA THR A 896 -8.77 -48.53 6.95
C THR A 896 -7.82 -47.69 7.79
N ASP A 897 -7.05 -48.28 8.71
CA ASP A 897 -5.96 -47.61 9.43
C ASP A 897 -4.87 -47.11 8.45
N TYR A 898 -4.45 -47.96 7.50
CA TYR A 898 -3.48 -47.57 6.48
C TYR A 898 -4.00 -46.44 5.57
N VAL A 899 -5.25 -46.51 5.10
CA VAL A 899 -5.86 -45.46 4.26
C VAL A 899 -5.92 -44.14 5.00
N VAL A 900 -6.43 -44.12 6.23
CA VAL A 900 -6.50 -42.93 7.08
C VAL A 900 -5.10 -42.35 7.33
N SER A 901 -4.12 -43.21 7.59
CA SER A 901 -2.74 -42.78 7.83
C SER A 901 -2.11 -42.17 6.58
N ILE A 902 -2.31 -42.77 5.40
CA ILE A 902 -1.83 -42.25 4.10
C ILE A 902 -2.47 -40.89 3.80
N LEU A 903 -3.79 -40.77 3.96
CA LEU A 903 -4.49 -39.50 3.78
C LEU A 903 -3.98 -38.44 4.76
N GLY A 904 -3.70 -38.82 6.01
CA GLY A 904 -3.04 -37.96 6.99
C GLY A 904 -1.65 -37.51 6.54
N PHE A 905 -0.83 -38.42 6.00
CA PHE A 905 0.51 -38.08 5.47
C PHE A 905 0.43 -37.10 4.30
N ILE A 906 -0.50 -37.29 3.37
CA ILE A 906 -0.75 -36.35 2.28
C ILE A 906 -1.12 -34.99 2.85
N GLY A 907 -2.07 -34.93 3.79
CA GLY A 907 -2.47 -33.68 4.45
C GLY A 907 -1.34 -32.93 5.16
N MET A 908 -0.34 -33.63 5.70
CA MET A 908 0.86 -32.99 6.30
C MET A 908 1.93 -32.61 5.28
N SER A 909 1.96 -33.27 4.12
CA SER A 909 2.96 -33.02 3.09
C SER A 909 2.58 -31.87 2.16
N VAL A 910 1.29 -31.54 2.06
CA VAL A 910 0.81 -30.39 1.28
C VAL A 910 1.00 -29.10 2.09
N PRO A 911 1.76 -28.11 1.60
CA PRO A 911 1.88 -26.81 2.24
C PRO A 911 0.53 -26.10 2.33
N GLY A 912 0.23 -25.47 3.48
CA GLY A 912 -1.06 -24.81 3.70
C GLY A 912 -1.38 -23.71 2.67
N PHE A 913 -0.39 -22.90 2.29
CA PHE A 913 -0.59 -21.86 1.28
C PHE A 913 -0.92 -22.44 -0.11
N LEU A 914 -0.32 -23.58 -0.47
CA LEU A 914 -0.61 -24.26 -1.74
C LEU A 914 -2.05 -24.78 -1.70
N LEU A 915 -2.45 -25.43 -0.59
CA LEU A 915 -3.83 -25.87 -0.40
C LEU A 915 -4.82 -24.69 -0.49
N ALA A 916 -4.49 -23.53 0.07
CA ALA A 916 -5.29 -22.31 -0.07
C ALA A 916 -5.48 -21.92 -1.54
N LEU A 917 -4.39 -21.84 -2.32
CA LEU A 917 -4.46 -21.52 -3.75
C LEU A 917 -5.31 -22.53 -4.52
N LEU A 918 -5.19 -23.83 -4.23
CA LEU A 918 -5.99 -24.87 -4.89
C LEU A 918 -7.49 -24.75 -4.57
N LEU A 919 -7.82 -24.52 -3.30
CA LEU A 919 -9.21 -24.36 -2.87
C LEU A 919 -9.80 -23.04 -3.40
N MET A 920 -9.02 -21.97 -3.46
CA MET A 920 -9.44 -20.72 -4.10
C MET A 920 -9.75 -20.93 -5.58
N TYR A 921 -8.84 -21.55 -6.33
CA TYR A 921 -9.05 -21.85 -7.75
C TYR A 921 -10.29 -22.74 -7.96
N TYR A 922 -10.43 -23.80 -7.17
CA TYR A 922 -11.58 -24.71 -7.27
C TYR A 922 -12.90 -24.01 -6.93
N SER A 923 -12.93 -23.21 -5.86
CA SER A 923 -14.11 -22.46 -5.42
C SER A 923 -14.55 -21.44 -6.47
N SER A 924 -13.59 -20.67 -7.01
CA SER A 924 -13.86 -19.70 -8.08
C SER A 924 -14.39 -20.41 -9.33
N ARG A 925 -13.72 -21.46 -9.80
CA ARG A 925 -14.05 -22.12 -11.07
C ARG A 925 -15.37 -22.91 -11.04
N TYR A 926 -15.65 -23.62 -9.95
CA TYR A 926 -16.75 -24.59 -9.90
C TYR A 926 -17.90 -24.17 -8.99
N LEU A 927 -17.65 -23.37 -7.97
CA LEU A 927 -18.69 -22.91 -7.03
C LEU A 927 -19.14 -21.47 -7.33
N GLY A 928 -18.36 -20.70 -8.10
CA GLY A 928 -18.63 -19.28 -8.36
C GLY A 928 -18.53 -18.41 -7.11
N ILE A 929 -17.86 -18.91 -6.06
CA ILE A 929 -17.70 -18.19 -4.79
C ILE A 929 -16.28 -17.60 -4.76
N ASN A 930 -16.21 -16.27 -4.72
CA ASN A 930 -15.00 -15.55 -4.39
C ASN A 930 -14.67 -15.78 -2.91
N VAL A 931 -13.54 -16.42 -2.66
CA VAL A 931 -13.12 -16.87 -1.32
C VAL A 931 -11.85 -16.16 -0.83
N SER A 932 -11.48 -15.04 -1.46
CA SER A 932 -10.48 -14.15 -0.89
C SER A 932 -11.12 -13.21 0.13
N GLY A 933 -10.40 -12.94 1.23
CA GLY A 933 -10.92 -12.19 2.37
C GLY A 933 -11.87 -12.99 3.27
N LEU A 934 -12.47 -12.29 4.24
CA LEU A 934 -13.43 -12.85 5.20
C LEU A 934 -14.86 -12.34 4.99
N PHE A 935 -15.04 -11.40 4.07
CA PHE A 935 -16.32 -10.75 3.84
C PHE A 935 -16.49 -10.49 2.34
N SER A 936 -17.74 -10.55 1.88
CA SER A 936 -18.09 -10.11 0.53
C SER A 936 -17.92 -8.58 0.38
N PRO A 937 -17.82 -8.05 -0.85
CA PRO A 937 -17.54 -6.63 -1.09
C PRO A 937 -18.45 -5.66 -0.34
N GLU A 938 -19.74 -5.98 -0.29
CA GLU A 938 -20.76 -5.16 0.36
C GLU A 938 -20.56 -5.12 1.88
N TYR A 939 -20.22 -6.25 2.52
CA TYR A 939 -20.08 -6.38 3.97
C TYR A 939 -18.69 -6.00 4.49
N ALA A 940 -17.65 -6.16 3.68
CA ALA A 940 -16.27 -5.79 4.01
C ALA A 940 -16.16 -4.28 4.26
N ALA A 941 -16.90 -3.50 3.46
CA ALA A 941 -17.00 -2.04 3.53
C ALA A 941 -17.88 -1.51 4.68
N GLN A 942 -18.45 -2.35 5.55
CA GLN A 942 -19.26 -1.90 6.69
C GLN A 942 -18.41 -1.79 7.95
N PRO A 943 -18.45 -0.68 8.70
CA PRO A 943 -17.69 -0.55 9.96
C PRO A 943 -18.30 -1.41 11.08
N GLU A 944 -19.64 -1.51 11.10
CA GLU A 944 -20.39 -2.08 12.20
C GLU A 944 -20.67 -3.57 12.00
N TRP A 945 -20.79 -4.30 13.10
CA TRP A 945 -21.23 -5.69 13.09
C TRP A 945 -22.74 -5.76 12.94
N THR A 946 -23.19 -6.06 11.72
CA THR A 946 -24.60 -6.39 11.44
C THR A 946 -24.82 -7.90 11.45
N TRP A 947 -26.07 -8.33 11.63
CA TRP A 947 -26.42 -9.75 11.52
C TRP A 947 -26.12 -10.31 10.12
N GLY A 948 -26.31 -9.49 9.08
CA GLY A 948 -25.92 -9.83 7.70
C GLY A 948 -24.41 -10.06 7.59
N LYS A 949 -23.59 -9.14 8.10
CA LYS A 949 -22.12 -9.27 8.12
C LYS A 949 -21.65 -10.49 8.91
N PHE A 950 -22.33 -10.85 9.99
CA PHE A 950 -22.00 -12.06 10.76
C PHE A 950 -22.32 -13.35 9.97
N ILE A 951 -23.45 -13.40 9.27
CA ILE A 951 -23.77 -14.54 8.40
C ILE A 951 -22.77 -14.64 7.24
N ASP A 952 -22.45 -13.50 6.62
CA ASP A 952 -21.45 -13.40 5.56
C ASP A 952 -20.09 -13.90 6.04
N LEU A 953 -19.63 -13.52 7.23
CA LEU A 953 -18.42 -14.08 7.83
C LEU A 953 -18.46 -15.61 7.89
N LEU A 954 -19.57 -16.21 8.36
CA LEU A 954 -19.68 -17.67 8.45
C LEU A 954 -19.59 -18.37 7.09
N GLN A 955 -20.00 -17.70 6.01
CA GLN A 955 -19.90 -18.20 4.64
C GLN A 955 -18.46 -18.19 4.10
N HIS A 956 -17.58 -17.35 4.65
CA HIS A 956 -16.19 -17.18 4.18
C HIS A 956 -15.15 -17.78 5.14
N ILE A 957 -15.38 -17.75 6.45
CA ILE A 957 -14.41 -18.15 7.49
C ILE A 957 -14.07 -19.65 7.48
N TRP A 958 -14.91 -20.50 6.88
CA TRP A 958 -14.66 -21.94 6.83
C TRP A 958 -13.40 -22.29 6.03
N LEU A 959 -13.06 -21.52 4.99
CA LEU A 959 -11.90 -21.79 4.14
C LEU A 959 -10.58 -21.67 4.93
N PRO A 960 -10.28 -20.55 5.61
CA PRO A 960 -9.06 -20.46 6.43
C PRO A 960 -9.05 -21.48 7.56
N ILE A 961 -10.20 -21.81 8.14
CA ILE A 961 -10.34 -22.87 9.16
C ILE A 961 -9.95 -24.24 8.57
N VAL A 962 -10.40 -24.57 7.36
CA VAL A 962 -10.11 -25.85 6.70
C VAL A 962 -8.64 -25.93 6.29
N VAL A 963 -8.10 -24.90 5.65
CA VAL A 963 -6.69 -24.86 5.23
C VAL A 963 -5.76 -25.01 6.43
N THR A 964 -6.00 -24.23 7.49
CA THR A 964 -5.16 -24.25 8.68
C THR A 964 -5.38 -25.52 9.51
N GLY A 965 -6.62 -26.00 9.58
CA GLY A 965 -7.01 -27.17 10.38
C GLY A 965 -6.57 -28.51 9.79
N LEU A 966 -6.59 -28.69 8.48
CA LEU A 966 -6.25 -29.97 7.84
C LEU A 966 -4.80 -30.41 8.12
N ALA A 967 -3.85 -29.48 8.03
CA ALA A 967 -2.44 -29.76 8.32
C ALA A 967 -2.25 -30.18 9.79
N GLY A 968 -2.89 -29.45 10.73
CA GLY A 968 -2.86 -29.77 12.16
C GLY A 968 -3.59 -31.08 12.51
N THR A 969 -4.68 -31.40 11.81
CA THR A 969 -5.52 -32.59 12.02
C THR A 969 -4.70 -33.86 11.85
N ALA A 970 -3.91 -33.97 10.79
CA ALA A 970 -3.12 -35.17 10.53
C ALA A 970 -2.02 -35.39 11.57
N GLY A 971 -1.41 -34.32 12.09
CA GLY A 971 -0.52 -34.40 13.25
C GLY A 971 -1.25 -34.89 14.50
N MET A 972 -2.41 -34.30 14.80
CA MET A 972 -3.20 -34.65 15.97
C MET A 972 -3.82 -36.04 15.93
N ILE A 973 -4.17 -36.59 14.75
CA ILE A 973 -4.58 -37.99 14.59
C ILE A 973 -3.48 -38.92 15.12
N ARG A 974 -2.22 -38.66 14.76
CA ARG A 974 -1.07 -39.47 15.21
C ARG A 974 -0.85 -39.35 16.71
N VAL A 975 -0.95 -38.15 17.26
CA VAL A 975 -0.87 -37.90 18.70
C VAL A 975 -1.97 -38.67 19.44
N MET A 976 -3.23 -38.56 18.99
CA MET A 976 -4.34 -39.29 19.60
C MET A 976 -4.12 -40.80 19.53
N ARG A 977 -3.69 -41.30 18.37
CA ARG A 977 -3.43 -42.72 18.14
C ARG A 977 -2.35 -43.23 19.08
N ALA A 978 -1.21 -42.55 19.16
CA ALA A 978 -0.09 -42.93 20.01
C ALA A 978 -0.50 -42.95 21.49
N ASN A 979 -1.09 -41.85 21.99
CA ASN A 979 -1.52 -41.75 23.38
C ASN A 979 -2.57 -42.80 23.74
N LEU A 980 -3.52 -43.06 22.83
CA LEU A 980 -4.57 -44.03 23.09
C LEU A 980 -4.00 -45.47 23.10
N LEU A 981 -3.03 -45.79 22.23
CA LEU A 981 -2.35 -47.08 22.25
C LEU A 981 -1.60 -47.32 23.57
N ASP A 982 -0.95 -46.30 24.12
CA ASP A 982 -0.25 -46.38 25.41
C ASP A 982 -1.22 -46.57 26.60
N GLU A 983 -2.42 -45.98 26.53
CA GLU A 983 -3.44 -46.13 27.58
C GLU A 983 -4.20 -47.46 27.50
N LEU A 984 -4.45 -47.99 26.30
CA LEU A 984 -5.24 -49.22 26.09
C LEU A 984 -4.64 -50.45 26.79
N GLY A 985 -3.32 -50.49 26.97
CA GLY A 985 -2.61 -51.59 27.63
C GLY A 985 -2.65 -51.57 29.16
N LYS A 986 -3.10 -50.48 29.79
CA LYS A 986 -2.93 -50.28 31.23
C LYS A 986 -3.89 -51.14 32.08
N PRO A 987 -3.50 -51.54 33.31
CA PRO A 987 -4.27 -52.46 34.15
C PRO A 987 -5.72 -52.03 34.43
N TYR A 988 -5.97 -50.71 34.55
CA TYR A 988 -7.31 -50.19 34.81
C TYR A 988 -8.27 -50.38 33.61
N VAL A 989 -7.76 -50.36 32.38
CA VAL A 989 -8.54 -50.63 31.15
C VAL A 989 -8.85 -52.12 31.04
N GLN A 990 -7.85 -52.97 31.30
CA GLN A 990 -8.02 -54.43 31.28
C GLN A 990 -9.03 -54.87 32.35
N THR A 991 -8.98 -54.28 33.54
CA THR A 991 -9.92 -54.56 34.64
C THR A 991 -11.34 -54.14 34.27
N ALA A 992 -11.52 -52.95 33.67
CA ALA A 992 -12.83 -52.50 33.19
C ALA A 992 -13.39 -53.41 32.08
N ARG A 993 -12.52 -53.93 31.21
CA ARG A 993 -12.88 -54.91 30.17
C ARG A 993 -13.30 -56.24 30.77
N ALA A 994 -12.55 -56.75 31.76
CA ALA A 994 -12.88 -57.97 32.48
C ALA A 994 -14.21 -57.86 33.24
N LYS A 995 -14.56 -56.66 33.72
CA LYS A 995 -15.88 -56.35 34.35
C LYS A 995 -17.04 -56.24 33.35
N GLY A 996 -16.83 -56.49 32.05
CA GLY A 996 -17.89 -56.51 31.04
C GLY A 996 -18.43 -55.14 30.64
N VAL A 997 -17.69 -54.05 30.89
CA VAL A 997 -18.11 -52.70 30.46
C VAL A 997 -18.20 -52.65 28.93
N ARG A 998 -19.33 -52.17 28.39
CA ARG A 998 -19.56 -52.05 26.94
C ARG A 998 -18.41 -51.33 26.23
N PRO A 999 -17.92 -51.79 25.06
CA PRO A 999 -16.70 -51.30 24.41
C PRO A 999 -16.62 -49.78 24.21
N VAL A 1000 -17.66 -49.14 23.68
CA VAL A 1000 -17.68 -47.68 23.44
C VAL A 1000 -17.65 -46.91 24.76
N ARG A 1001 -18.43 -47.35 25.75
CA ARG A 1001 -18.46 -46.72 27.08
C ARG A 1001 -17.15 -46.93 27.82
N LEU A 1002 -16.50 -48.09 27.66
CA LEU A 1002 -15.17 -48.37 28.19
C LEU A 1002 -14.13 -47.42 27.58
N LEU A 1003 -14.12 -47.29 26.25
CA LEU A 1003 -13.14 -46.45 25.55
C LEU A 1003 -13.29 -44.97 25.92
N LEU A 1004 -14.49 -44.41 25.79
CA LEU A 1004 -14.72 -42.97 26.02
C LEU A 1004 -14.56 -42.56 27.49
N LYS A 1005 -14.92 -43.44 28.44
CA LYS A 1005 -14.87 -43.12 29.87
C LYS A 1005 -13.47 -43.22 30.48
N TYR A 1006 -12.63 -44.12 29.98
CA TYR A 1006 -11.36 -44.48 30.60
C TYR A 1006 -10.14 -44.00 29.78
N PRO A 1007 -9.66 -44.72 28.74
CA PRO A 1007 -8.40 -44.37 28.07
C PRO A 1007 -8.50 -43.13 27.18
N VAL A 1008 -9.64 -42.86 26.52
CA VAL A 1008 -9.79 -41.66 25.65
C VAL A 1008 -9.67 -40.38 26.45
N ARG A 1009 -10.29 -40.34 27.64
CA ARG A 1009 -10.23 -39.19 28.54
C ARG A 1009 -8.79 -38.80 28.88
N LEU A 1010 -7.90 -39.78 29.06
CA LEU A 1010 -6.49 -39.54 29.37
C LEU A 1010 -5.67 -39.24 28.11
N ALA A 1011 -5.98 -39.89 26.98
CA ALA A 1011 -5.32 -39.67 25.70
C ALA A 1011 -5.55 -38.26 25.12
N LEU A 1012 -6.61 -37.56 25.57
CA LEU A 1012 -6.91 -36.17 25.22
C LEU A 1012 -6.01 -35.14 25.93
N ASN A 1013 -5.22 -35.50 26.94
CA ASN A 1013 -4.40 -34.52 27.67
C ASN A 1013 -3.51 -33.69 26.72
N PRO A 1014 -2.74 -34.28 25.77
CA PRO A 1014 -1.93 -33.49 24.85
C PRO A 1014 -2.71 -32.59 23.88
N PHE A 1015 -3.99 -32.90 23.60
CA PHE A 1015 -4.86 -32.01 22.83
C PHE A 1015 -5.13 -30.72 23.61
N ILE A 1016 -5.48 -30.87 24.88
CA ILE A 1016 -5.77 -29.74 25.76
C ILE A 1016 -4.49 -28.94 26.04
N SER A 1017 -3.39 -29.63 26.37
CA SER A 1017 -2.08 -29.01 26.60
C SER A 1017 -1.57 -28.20 25.41
N GLY A 1018 -1.91 -28.61 24.19
CA GLY A 1018 -1.50 -27.95 22.95
C GLY A 1018 -2.17 -26.60 22.69
N ILE A 1019 -3.32 -26.30 23.32
CA ILE A 1019 -4.08 -25.06 23.06
C ILE A 1019 -3.21 -23.81 23.24
N GLY A 1020 -2.34 -23.80 24.24
CA GLY A 1020 -1.46 -22.65 24.52
C GLY A 1020 -0.50 -22.29 23.38
N GLY A 1021 -0.10 -23.28 22.57
CA GLY A 1021 0.81 -23.07 21.44
C GLY A 1021 0.13 -22.67 20.13
N ILE A 1022 -1.20 -22.76 20.04
CA ILE A 1022 -1.93 -22.59 18.78
C ILE A 1022 -1.94 -21.12 18.34
N PHE A 1023 -2.12 -20.17 19.26
CA PHE A 1023 -2.18 -18.74 18.92
C PHE A 1023 -0.86 -18.24 18.29
N PRO A 1024 0.34 -18.51 18.85
CA PRO A 1024 1.60 -18.16 18.19
C PRO A 1024 1.86 -18.92 16.88
N GLN A 1025 1.48 -20.20 16.81
CA GLN A 1025 1.65 -21.01 15.59
C GLN A 1025 0.80 -20.49 14.42
N LEU A 1026 -0.41 -19.99 14.70
CA LEU A 1026 -1.29 -19.42 13.66
C LEU A 1026 -0.68 -18.17 13.03
N VAL A 1027 0.20 -17.46 13.73
CA VAL A 1027 0.97 -16.36 13.16
C VAL A 1027 2.14 -16.88 12.34
N SER A 1028 2.99 -17.74 12.91
CA SER A 1028 4.21 -18.19 12.21
C SER A 1028 3.91 -19.02 10.95
N GLY A 1029 2.95 -19.94 11.01
CA GLY A 1029 2.58 -20.79 9.86
C GLY A 1029 1.34 -20.31 9.10
N GLY A 1030 0.44 -19.59 9.76
CA GLY A 1030 -0.78 -19.08 9.15
C GLY A 1030 -0.62 -17.70 8.52
N ALA A 1031 0.44 -16.92 8.78
CA ALA A 1031 0.64 -15.62 8.12
C ALA A 1031 0.72 -15.75 6.59
N ILE A 1032 1.43 -16.75 6.06
CA ILE A 1032 1.51 -16.97 4.61
C ILE A 1032 0.14 -17.36 4.05
N VAL A 1033 -0.58 -18.25 4.74
CA VAL A 1033 -1.96 -18.61 4.37
C VAL A 1033 -2.87 -17.38 4.40
N ALA A 1034 -2.73 -16.52 5.41
CA ALA A 1034 -3.49 -15.30 5.56
C ALA A 1034 -3.15 -14.27 4.48
N LEU A 1035 -1.89 -14.16 4.05
CA LEU A 1035 -1.49 -13.29 2.92
C LEU A 1035 -2.13 -13.77 1.62
N VAL A 1036 -2.01 -15.08 1.33
CA VAL A 1036 -2.60 -15.69 0.13
C VAL A 1036 -4.12 -15.54 0.11
N LEU A 1037 -4.79 -15.82 1.24
CA LEU A 1037 -6.23 -15.66 1.38
C LEU A 1037 -6.65 -14.19 1.60
N SER A 1038 -5.71 -13.23 1.65
CA SER A 1038 -5.98 -11.81 1.93
C SER A 1038 -6.80 -11.59 3.23
N LEU A 1039 -6.48 -12.32 4.30
CA LEU A 1039 -7.22 -12.26 5.56
C LEU A 1039 -6.78 -11.08 6.44
N PRO A 1040 -7.71 -10.26 6.95
CA PRO A 1040 -7.41 -9.18 7.89
C PRO A 1040 -7.14 -9.72 9.30
N THR A 1041 -5.97 -10.34 9.49
CA THR A 1041 -5.54 -10.95 10.76
C THR A 1041 -4.26 -10.30 11.29
N VAL A 1042 -3.87 -10.64 12.51
CA VAL A 1042 -2.67 -10.10 13.16
C VAL A 1042 -1.38 -10.50 12.42
N GLY A 1043 -1.36 -11.68 11.77
CA GLY A 1043 -0.17 -12.20 11.09
C GLY A 1043 0.35 -11.31 9.96
N PRO A 1044 -0.45 -11.02 8.92
CA PRO A 1044 -0.08 -10.11 7.84
C PRO A 1044 0.32 -8.71 8.34
N LEU A 1045 -0.41 -8.16 9.32
CA LEU A 1045 -0.10 -6.84 9.88
C LEU A 1045 1.26 -6.84 10.61
N LEU A 1046 1.59 -7.89 11.35
CA LEU A 1046 2.89 -8.04 12.00
C LEU A 1046 4.01 -8.08 10.95
N LEU A 1047 3.81 -8.83 9.86
CA LEU A 1047 4.80 -8.90 8.78
C LEU A 1047 4.97 -7.55 8.06
N GLU A 1048 3.88 -6.86 7.75
CA GLU A 1048 3.90 -5.51 7.17
C GLU A 1048 4.62 -4.52 8.08
N SER A 1049 4.38 -4.59 9.39
CA SER A 1049 5.04 -3.71 10.38
C SER A 1049 6.55 -3.96 10.47
N LEU A 1050 6.97 -5.23 10.36
CA LEU A 1050 8.37 -5.60 10.33
C LEU A 1050 9.07 -5.10 9.06
N PHE A 1051 8.40 -5.21 7.90
CA PHE A 1051 8.93 -4.66 6.65
C PHE A 1051 9.01 -3.14 6.68
N ASN A 1052 7.96 -2.45 7.16
CA ASN A 1052 7.93 -0.99 7.26
C ASN A 1052 8.80 -0.41 8.38
N GLN A 1053 9.50 -1.26 9.15
CA GLN A 1053 10.28 -0.88 10.33
C GLN A 1053 9.47 -0.10 11.38
N ASP A 1054 8.17 -0.39 11.48
CA ASP A 1054 7.30 0.13 12.54
C ASP A 1054 7.48 -0.73 13.79
N VAL A 1055 8.59 -0.49 14.48
CA VAL A 1055 9.05 -1.36 15.57
C VAL A 1055 8.09 -1.31 16.77
N TYR A 1056 7.42 -0.18 17.04
CA TYR A 1056 6.40 -0.10 18.10
C TYR A 1056 5.14 -0.89 17.76
N MET A 1057 4.66 -0.82 16.51
CA MET A 1057 3.53 -1.65 16.06
C MET A 1057 3.89 -3.14 16.15
N ALA A 1058 5.03 -3.55 15.58
CA ALA A 1058 5.47 -4.93 15.62
C ALA A 1058 5.63 -5.44 17.07
N GLY A 1059 6.21 -4.62 17.94
CA GLY A 1059 6.35 -4.87 19.36
C GLY A 1059 5.04 -5.11 20.10
N SER A 1060 4.09 -4.22 19.89
CA SER A 1060 2.76 -4.33 20.50
C SER A 1060 2.00 -5.55 19.99
N LEU A 1061 2.14 -5.91 18.72
CA LEU A 1061 1.62 -7.15 18.17
C LEU A 1061 2.27 -8.38 18.80
N LEU A 1062 3.59 -8.40 18.97
CA LEU A 1062 4.30 -9.46 19.69
C LEU A 1062 3.82 -9.60 21.14
N MET A 1063 3.53 -8.48 21.82
CA MET A 1063 2.95 -8.50 23.17
C MET A 1063 1.54 -9.08 23.20
N VAL A 1064 0.68 -8.69 22.26
CA VAL A 1064 -0.67 -9.25 22.12
C VAL A 1064 -0.60 -10.76 21.89
N LEU A 1065 0.28 -11.22 21.00
CA LEU A 1065 0.44 -12.64 20.69
C LEU A 1065 0.97 -13.44 21.88
N SER A 1066 1.94 -12.87 22.58
CA SER A 1066 2.47 -13.47 23.81
C SER A 1066 1.41 -13.56 24.89
N PHE A 1067 0.60 -12.51 25.04
CA PHE A 1067 -0.55 -12.51 25.95
C PHE A 1067 -1.56 -13.60 25.56
N LEU A 1068 -1.92 -13.72 24.28
CA LEU A 1068 -2.82 -14.77 23.79
C LEU A 1068 -2.24 -16.18 23.99
N GLY A 1069 -0.93 -16.37 23.82
CA GLY A 1069 -0.27 -17.65 24.08
C GLY A 1069 -0.26 -18.04 25.55
N VAL A 1070 0.06 -17.09 26.44
CA VAL A 1070 0.01 -17.30 27.89
C VAL A 1070 -1.44 -17.53 28.36
N LEU A 1071 -2.40 -16.78 27.82
CA LEU A 1071 -3.83 -16.98 28.05
C LEU A 1071 -4.29 -18.37 27.57
N GLY A 1072 -3.88 -18.80 26.38
CA GLY A 1072 -4.16 -20.14 25.87
C GLY A 1072 -3.58 -21.24 26.75
N THR A 1073 -2.38 -21.01 27.32
CA THR A 1073 -1.75 -21.93 28.27
C THR A 1073 -2.54 -22.01 29.58
N LEU A 1074 -3.03 -20.86 30.08
CA LEU A 1074 -3.92 -20.83 31.25
C LEU A 1074 -5.24 -21.57 30.98
N ILE A 1075 -5.86 -21.36 29.81
CA ILE A 1075 -7.07 -22.09 29.40
C ILE A 1075 -6.80 -23.60 29.33
N SER A 1076 -5.66 -23.99 28.76
CA SER A 1076 -5.19 -25.38 28.73
C SER A 1076 -5.10 -25.95 30.15
N ASP A 1077 -4.43 -25.27 31.08
CA ASP A 1077 -4.28 -25.71 32.46
C ASP A 1077 -5.64 -25.88 33.17
N LEU A 1078 -6.59 -24.97 32.93
CA LEU A 1078 -7.94 -25.04 33.49
C LEU A 1078 -8.74 -26.22 32.91
N LEU A 1079 -8.66 -26.43 31.60
CA LEU A 1079 -9.31 -27.55 30.93
C LEU A 1079 -8.71 -28.89 31.34
N LEU A 1080 -7.39 -28.97 31.56
CA LEU A 1080 -6.72 -30.15 32.11
C LEU A 1080 -7.18 -30.44 33.55
N LEU A 1081 -7.34 -29.41 34.39
CA LEU A 1081 -7.87 -29.55 35.76
C LEU A 1081 -9.31 -30.09 35.79
N TRP A 1082 -10.08 -29.83 34.73
CA TRP A 1082 -11.44 -30.35 34.54
C TRP A 1082 -11.42 -31.77 33.96
N LEU A 1083 -10.55 -32.02 32.98
CA LEU A 1083 -10.42 -33.30 32.30
C LEU A 1083 -9.77 -34.36 33.20
N ASP A 1084 -8.69 -34.06 33.93
CA ASP A 1084 -8.01 -35.01 34.83
C ASP A 1084 -7.97 -34.50 36.29
N PRO A 1085 -8.84 -35.04 37.17
CA PRO A 1085 -8.86 -34.67 38.58
C PRO A 1085 -7.56 -34.98 39.33
N ARG A 1086 -6.68 -35.86 38.81
CA ARG A 1086 -5.40 -36.20 39.47
C ARG A 1086 -4.44 -35.03 39.55
N ILE A 1087 -4.54 -34.10 38.59
CA ILE A 1087 -3.74 -32.87 38.54
C ILE A 1087 -4.01 -31.99 39.78
N ARG A 1088 -5.18 -32.13 40.41
CA ARG A 1088 -5.51 -31.46 41.69
C ARG A 1088 -4.74 -32.04 42.87
N MET A 1089 -4.45 -33.34 42.85
CA MET A 1089 -3.88 -34.10 43.99
C MET A 1089 -2.36 -33.93 44.11
N GLU A 1090 -1.64 -33.64 43.02
CA GLU A 1090 -0.19 -33.36 43.07
C GLU A 1090 0.14 -32.03 43.78
N GLY A 1091 -0.81 -31.10 43.86
CA GLY A 1091 -0.66 -29.86 44.62
C GLY A 1091 -0.71 -30.05 46.14
N ASP A 1092 -1.46 -31.05 46.63
CA ASP A 1092 -1.62 -31.35 48.06
C ASP A 1092 -0.43 -32.15 48.65
N VAL A 1093 0.42 -32.74 47.81
CA VAL A 1093 1.57 -33.56 48.28
C VAL A 1093 2.82 -32.68 48.55
N ARG A 1094 2.76 -31.38 48.26
CA ARG A 1094 3.84 -30.39 48.53
C ARG A 1094 3.39 -29.18 49.35
N SER A 1095 2.32 -29.29 50.13
CA SER A 1095 1.99 -28.34 51.20
C SER A 1095 2.51 -28.82 52.54
#